data_AF-A0A433Q8J3-F1
#
_entry.id   AF-A0A433Q8J3-F1
#
_cell.length_a   1.000
_cell.length_b   1.000
_cell.length_c   1.000
_cell.angle_alpha   90.00
_cell.angle_beta   90.00
_cell.angle_gamma   90.00
#
_symmetry.space_group_name_H-M   'P 1'
#
loop_
_entity.id
_entity.type
_entity.pdbx_description
1 polymer ?
#
loop_
_entity_poly.entity_id
_entity_poly.type
_entity_poly.pdbx_seq_one_letter_code
_entity_poly.pdbx_strand_id
1 'polypeptide(L)'
;MFGITKDFMGKAAPPNYVAGLGRGATGFTTRSDIGPAREGPADMGELQRMVAKQKDKDGDDDDEQFQDPDNETGLFSGAPYEEDDEEADRVWEAIDTKMDERRRVRREAREKEELERFRAERPKISQQFADLKRSLSSISADEWNHIPEVGDLVGKNRRRPKVPERFTPVPDSVLAGAREQNQFVTQLDERQQQLGGLETPALDSGMMTNFVEIGQARDKVLGLKLDQMSDSVAGQTVIDPKGYLTDLNSVALKSDAEIGDLKKARLLLNSVITTNPKHAPGWIAAARLEEVAGKTAQARSIIAKGCEECPKNEDVWLEAARLNTVDNAKIILANAVRHMPQSVKIWLKAVELESEPKGQKRVLRRALEFIPNSVKLWRAAVNMEENPSDARILLSRAVQLVPLSVDLWLALSRLETCDNARKVLNQARRTIPTSHEIWICAARLEEQQDNEKKVEGIISQAVTVLSQKGTVLDRDQWFKEAETCEKEGAVGTCQAIVRATIGLNVEDEDRKKTWMDDADSCIAHGSIETARAIYAHALKVFPGKKSIWRRAAFLEKGHGTRESLEELLQRAVKYCPQAEVLWLMGAKEKWLAGDVDGARAILTEAFRANPNSEQIWLAAVKLEGENGEYERARILLQKAREQSGAQRVWMKAAVLERQLGNTAEAVRILDEAILKFPTFDKLWMIKGQIEETEEKNIPKARETYSKGLKNCPKSINLWILSSRLEEKAGLLIKARAILEKARLTNPKTADLWVEAIRVEVRGGNTNAAKALLAKALQECPTSGQVWSEAIWMEPRPQRKTRSVDALKKCEHDSIVVATVARLFWTERKVEKARSWFQKAVQIDPDRGDSWGWWYKFEAQHGTDEQRQVVVAKCRAAEPHHGERWQAVAKDMANAGKRPDEILVLVAASLEMVK
;
A
#
# COMPACT_ATOMS: atom_id res chain seq x y z
N MET A 1 3.65 4.24 -52.20
CA MET A 1 4.44 3.01 -52.42
C MET A 1 3.61 2.15 -53.38
N PHE A 2 4.09 2.03 -54.62
CA PHE A 2 3.63 1.19 -55.74
C PHE A 2 2.13 1.16 -56.08
N GLY A 3 1.77 1.84 -57.17
CA GLY A 3 0.52 1.63 -57.88
C GLY A 3 0.46 0.23 -58.48
N ILE A 4 -0.61 -0.48 -58.19
CA ILE A 4 -1.00 -1.66 -58.96
C ILE A 4 -2.02 -1.15 -59.97
N THR A 5 -1.55 -0.78 -61.16
CA THR A 5 -2.43 -0.62 -62.32
C THR A 5 -3.14 -1.94 -62.55
N LYS A 6 -4.48 -1.97 -62.48
CA LYS A 6 -5.30 -3.12 -62.89
C LYS A 6 -5.13 -3.29 -64.40
N ASP A 7 -4.12 -4.05 -64.81
CA ASP A 7 -3.50 -4.00 -66.14
C ASP A 7 -4.38 -4.52 -67.31
N PHE A 8 -5.58 -5.04 -67.04
CA PHE A 8 -6.45 -5.66 -68.04
C PHE A 8 -7.86 -5.03 -68.18
N MET A 9 -8.33 -4.24 -67.22
CA MET A 9 -9.66 -3.60 -67.28
C MET A 9 -9.56 -2.30 -68.09
N GLY A 10 -10.13 -2.27 -69.30
CA GLY A 10 -10.15 -1.11 -70.21
C GLY A 10 -9.28 -1.23 -71.47
N LYS A 11 -8.62 -2.37 -71.70
CA LYS A 11 -8.00 -2.73 -72.99
C LYS A 11 -8.93 -3.66 -73.78
N ALA A 12 -8.98 -3.52 -75.10
CA ALA A 12 -9.74 -4.44 -75.97
C ALA A 12 -9.11 -5.84 -75.96
N ALA A 13 -9.93 -6.89 -76.06
CA ALA A 13 -9.46 -8.28 -76.06
C ALA A 13 -8.52 -8.56 -77.26
N PRO A 14 -7.43 -9.33 -77.09
CA PRO A 14 -6.52 -9.65 -78.20
C PRO A 14 -7.24 -10.41 -79.32
N PRO A 15 -7.00 -10.07 -80.61
CA PRO A 15 -7.61 -10.79 -81.74
C PRO A 15 -7.22 -12.28 -81.69
N ASN A 16 -8.20 -13.19 -81.87
CA ASN A 16 -8.08 -14.66 -81.82
C ASN A 16 -8.03 -15.33 -80.43
N TYR A 17 -8.28 -14.61 -79.32
CA TYR A 17 -8.46 -15.25 -78.01
C TYR A 17 -9.89 -15.81 -77.85
N VAL A 18 -10.03 -17.12 -77.62
CA VAL A 18 -11.30 -17.78 -77.30
C VAL A 18 -11.33 -18.10 -75.81
N ALA A 19 -12.22 -17.45 -75.04
CA ALA A 19 -12.15 -17.40 -73.58
C ALA A 19 -12.17 -18.77 -72.86
N GLY A 20 -12.84 -19.79 -73.41
CA GLY A 20 -12.91 -21.14 -72.83
C GLY A 20 -11.68 -22.01 -73.12
N LEU A 21 -11.18 -21.98 -74.36
CA LEU A 21 -10.02 -22.78 -74.79
C LEU A 21 -8.69 -22.11 -74.41
N GLY A 22 -8.61 -20.78 -74.55
CA GLY A 22 -7.44 -19.98 -74.19
C GLY A 22 -7.16 -19.90 -72.69
N ARG A 23 -8.15 -20.23 -71.84
CA ARG A 23 -8.00 -20.41 -70.39
C ARG A 23 -7.53 -21.82 -70.00
N GLY A 24 -7.51 -22.78 -70.94
CA GLY A 24 -7.13 -24.17 -70.67
C GLY A 24 -8.15 -24.95 -69.83
N ALA A 25 -9.43 -24.56 -69.86
CA ALA A 25 -10.48 -25.24 -69.11
C ALA A 25 -11.02 -26.44 -69.91
N THR A 26 -10.91 -27.66 -69.36
CA THR A 26 -11.52 -28.89 -69.90
C THR A 26 -12.73 -29.29 -69.05
N GLY A 27 -13.87 -29.60 -69.67
CA GLY A 27 -15.07 -30.09 -68.96
C GLY A 27 -14.87 -31.51 -68.39
N PHE A 28 -15.29 -31.75 -67.15
CA PHE A 28 -15.17 -33.05 -66.48
C PHE A 28 -16.21 -34.04 -67.01
N THR A 29 -15.76 -35.16 -67.59
CA THR A 29 -16.62 -36.29 -67.99
C THR A 29 -16.82 -37.27 -66.82
N THR A 30 -18.06 -37.69 -66.59
CA THR A 30 -18.42 -38.73 -65.61
C THR A 30 -18.72 -40.06 -66.30
N ARG A 31 -18.70 -41.13 -65.50
CA ARG A 31 -18.50 -42.54 -65.90
C ARG A 31 -19.60 -43.21 -66.76
N SER A 32 -20.58 -42.46 -67.25
CA SER A 32 -21.64 -42.95 -68.14
C SER A 32 -21.30 -42.89 -69.63
N ASP A 33 -20.19 -42.24 -70.01
CA ASP A 33 -19.79 -42.00 -71.41
C ASP A 33 -18.67 -42.92 -71.95
N ILE A 34 -18.59 -44.19 -71.50
CA ILE A 34 -17.59 -45.16 -72.02
C ILE A 34 -18.27 -46.32 -72.77
N GLY A 35 -18.37 -46.17 -74.10
CA GLY A 35 -18.14 -47.24 -75.09
C GLY A 35 -19.28 -47.53 -76.09
N PRO A 36 -18.98 -48.08 -77.30
CA PRO A 36 -17.68 -48.53 -77.80
C PRO A 36 -17.20 -47.91 -79.13
N ALA A 37 -15.87 -47.70 -79.18
CA ALA A 37 -14.92 -47.80 -80.31
C ALA A 37 -15.26 -47.05 -81.63
N ARG A 38 -14.63 -45.91 -81.90
CA ARG A 38 -13.29 -45.73 -82.51
C ARG A 38 -13.25 -46.10 -83.99
N GLU A 39 -13.29 -45.09 -84.86
CA GLU A 39 -12.44 -44.97 -86.04
C GLU A 39 -12.32 -43.48 -86.44
N GLY A 40 -11.11 -43.08 -86.85
CA GLY A 40 -10.72 -41.70 -87.15
C GLY A 40 -11.00 -41.31 -88.61
N PRO A 41 -10.27 -40.32 -89.18
CA PRO A 41 -10.86 -39.05 -89.60
C PRO A 41 -10.89 -38.84 -91.12
N ALA A 42 -11.86 -38.06 -91.59
CA ALA A 42 -11.84 -37.26 -92.82
C ALA A 42 -12.92 -36.18 -92.66
N ASP A 43 -12.59 -34.91 -92.47
CA ASP A 43 -12.26 -33.89 -93.48
C ASP A 43 -13.45 -33.50 -94.38
N MET A 44 -13.54 -32.21 -94.70
CA MET A 44 -14.65 -31.41 -95.25
C MET A 44 -15.51 -30.76 -94.15
N GLY A 45 -15.63 -29.44 -94.03
CA GLY A 45 -15.37 -28.38 -95.00
C GLY A 45 -16.57 -27.43 -94.95
N GLU A 46 -16.30 -26.14 -94.72
CA GLU A 46 -17.14 -25.03 -95.20
C GLU A 46 -18.64 -25.02 -94.84
N LEU A 47 -18.93 -24.98 -93.54
CA LEU A 47 -20.19 -24.48 -92.97
C LEU A 47 -19.97 -23.90 -91.56
N GLN A 48 -18.76 -23.45 -91.20
CA GLN A 48 -18.31 -22.12 -91.56
C GLN A 48 -19.45 -21.08 -91.51
N ARG A 49 -19.44 -20.32 -90.42
CA ARG A 49 -19.71 -18.88 -90.43
C ARG A 49 -21.14 -18.47 -90.81
N MET A 50 -22.16 -18.93 -90.10
CA MET A 50 -23.39 -18.11 -89.95
C MET A 50 -24.00 -18.10 -88.53
N VAL A 51 -23.81 -19.12 -87.69
CA VAL A 51 -24.49 -19.19 -86.38
C VAL A 51 -23.75 -18.46 -85.23
N ALA A 52 -22.50 -18.04 -85.46
CA ALA A 52 -21.70 -17.33 -84.46
C ALA A 52 -21.90 -15.81 -84.53
N LYS A 53 -23.10 -15.30 -84.21
CA LYS A 53 -23.29 -13.85 -83.98
C LYS A 53 -24.54 -13.43 -83.20
N GLN A 54 -24.93 -14.15 -82.14
CA GLN A 54 -25.88 -13.57 -81.16
C GLN A 54 -25.95 -14.40 -79.88
N LYS A 55 -25.06 -14.13 -78.92
CA LYS A 55 -25.31 -14.26 -77.48
C LYS A 55 -24.09 -13.72 -76.74
N ASP A 56 -24.12 -12.41 -76.53
CA ASP A 56 -23.37 -11.71 -75.49
C ASP A 56 -24.25 -10.52 -75.06
N LYS A 57 -25.08 -10.76 -74.05
CA LYS A 57 -25.58 -9.75 -73.12
C LYS A 57 -25.91 -10.46 -71.81
N ASP A 58 -25.12 -10.12 -70.80
CA ASP A 58 -25.30 -10.49 -69.40
C ASP A 58 -26.73 -10.24 -68.91
N GLY A 59 -27.25 -11.19 -68.14
CA GLY A 59 -28.43 -11.02 -67.29
C GLY A 59 -29.23 -12.29 -67.11
N ASP A 60 -28.96 -13.00 -66.01
CA ASP A 60 -29.76 -14.07 -65.42
C ASP A 60 -30.06 -15.31 -66.28
N ASP A 61 -29.14 -16.28 -66.20
CA ASP A 61 -29.48 -17.70 -66.29
C ASP A 61 -30.25 -18.12 -65.02
N ASP A 62 -31.44 -17.56 -64.84
CA ASP A 62 -32.47 -18.11 -63.94
C ASP A 62 -33.76 -18.23 -64.77
N ASP A 63 -34.19 -19.48 -64.99
CA ASP A 63 -35.54 -19.89 -65.39
C ASP A 63 -35.99 -19.67 -66.85
N GLU A 64 -35.11 -19.84 -67.85
CA GLU A 64 -35.55 -20.31 -69.20
C GLU A 64 -36.16 -21.74 -69.14
N GLN A 65 -36.00 -22.43 -68.01
CA GLN A 65 -36.50 -23.80 -67.80
C GLN A 65 -38.01 -23.90 -67.48
N PHE A 66 -38.70 -22.76 -67.34
CA PHE A 66 -40.15 -22.69 -67.01
C PHE A 66 -40.98 -21.83 -67.98
N GLN A 67 -40.50 -21.58 -69.20
CA GLN A 67 -41.36 -20.99 -70.23
C GLN A 67 -42.31 -22.04 -70.84
N ASP A 68 -43.57 -21.67 -71.02
CA ASP A 68 -44.60 -22.53 -71.62
C ASP A 68 -44.15 -23.01 -73.03
N PRO A 69 -44.23 -24.31 -73.33
CA PRO A 69 -43.78 -24.88 -74.62
C PRO A 69 -44.45 -24.27 -75.85
N ASP A 70 -45.64 -23.67 -75.68
CA ASP A 70 -46.42 -23.04 -76.77
C ASP A 70 -45.87 -21.67 -77.22
N ASN A 71 -44.85 -21.13 -76.53
CA ASN A 71 -44.32 -19.78 -76.78
C ASN A 71 -42.88 -19.78 -77.34
N GLU A 72 -42.39 -20.92 -77.83
CA GLU A 72 -41.15 -21.01 -78.60
C GLU A 72 -41.32 -20.32 -79.97
N THR A 73 -41.15 -19.00 -79.96
CA THR A 73 -41.14 -18.18 -81.18
C THR A 73 -39.79 -18.30 -81.87
N GLY A 74 -39.79 -18.68 -83.16
CA GLY A 74 -38.60 -18.64 -84.01
C GLY A 74 -37.95 -19.99 -84.37
N LEU A 75 -38.55 -21.14 -84.05
CA LEU A 75 -38.00 -22.46 -84.46
C LEU A 75 -37.76 -22.58 -85.98
N PHE A 76 -38.60 -21.96 -86.80
CA PHE A 76 -38.50 -22.01 -88.27
C PHE A 76 -37.69 -20.85 -88.87
N SER A 77 -37.22 -19.90 -88.05
CA SER A 77 -36.45 -18.73 -88.52
C SER A 77 -35.03 -19.06 -89.02
N GLY A 78 -34.54 -20.28 -88.74
CA GLY A 78 -33.21 -20.74 -89.15
C GLY A 78 -33.18 -21.57 -90.44
N ALA A 79 -34.34 -21.94 -91.01
CA ALA A 79 -34.42 -22.62 -92.31
C ALA A 79 -34.29 -21.59 -93.46
N PRO A 80 -33.80 -21.97 -94.66
CA PRO A 80 -33.80 -21.05 -95.81
C PRO A 80 -35.24 -20.62 -96.09
N TYR A 81 -35.50 -19.33 -96.01
CA TYR A 81 -36.81 -18.73 -96.27
C TYR A 81 -36.85 -18.28 -97.73
N GLU A 82 -37.65 -18.95 -98.54
CA GLU A 82 -37.74 -18.74 -99.99
C GLU A 82 -38.87 -17.76 -100.35
N GLU A 83 -38.90 -17.23 -101.58
CA GLU A 83 -39.95 -16.28 -102.01
C GLU A 83 -41.36 -16.88 -101.89
N ASP A 84 -41.49 -18.20 -102.08
CA ASP A 84 -42.75 -18.94 -101.95
C ASP A 84 -43.24 -18.96 -100.49
N ASP A 85 -42.31 -19.02 -99.51
CA ASP A 85 -42.65 -18.94 -98.08
C ASP A 85 -43.13 -17.53 -97.71
N GLU A 86 -42.51 -16.48 -98.27
CA GLU A 86 -42.94 -15.08 -98.08
C GLU A 86 -44.32 -14.82 -98.69
N GLU A 87 -44.63 -15.43 -99.83
CA GLU A 87 -45.98 -15.39 -100.41
C GLU A 87 -46.99 -16.14 -99.54
N ALA A 88 -46.64 -17.33 -99.04
CA ALA A 88 -47.49 -18.12 -98.16
C ALA A 88 -47.80 -17.38 -96.85
N ASP A 89 -46.78 -16.83 -96.19
CA ASP A 89 -46.96 -16.08 -94.93
C ASP A 89 -47.78 -14.81 -95.15
N ARG A 90 -47.59 -14.08 -96.26
CA ARG A 90 -48.46 -12.95 -96.61
C ARG A 90 -49.92 -13.35 -96.78
N VAL A 91 -50.17 -14.52 -97.37
CA VAL A 91 -51.54 -15.05 -97.51
C VAL A 91 -52.11 -15.45 -96.15
N TRP A 92 -51.35 -16.13 -95.31
CA TRP A 92 -51.79 -16.51 -93.96
C TRP A 92 -52.01 -15.30 -93.06
N GLU A 93 -51.14 -14.30 -93.09
CA GLU A 93 -51.31 -13.04 -92.38
C GLU A 93 -52.53 -12.26 -92.92
N ALA A 94 -52.79 -12.29 -94.23
CA ALA A 94 -54.01 -11.74 -94.81
C ALA A 94 -55.28 -12.49 -94.34
N ILE A 95 -55.18 -13.80 -94.11
CA ILE A 95 -56.28 -14.60 -93.54
C ILE A 95 -56.50 -14.24 -92.07
N ASP A 96 -55.43 -14.18 -91.27
CA ASP A 96 -55.52 -13.86 -89.85
C ASP A 96 -56.03 -12.44 -89.62
N THR A 97 -55.53 -11.46 -90.38
CA THR A 97 -56.05 -10.09 -90.35
C THR A 97 -57.54 -10.04 -90.71
N LYS A 98 -57.98 -10.80 -91.72
CA LYS A 98 -59.41 -10.90 -92.09
C LYS A 98 -60.26 -11.63 -91.03
N MET A 99 -59.69 -12.61 -90.34
CA MET A 99 -60.36 -13.30 -89.23
C MET A 99 -60.52 -12.35 -88.03
N ASP A 100 -59.50 -11.52 -87.78
CA ASP A 100 -59.51 -10.51 -86.73
C ASP A 100 -60.44 -9.33 -87.01
N GLU A 101 -60.55 -8.90 -88.28
CA GLU A 101 -61.44 -7.81 -88.72
C GLU A 101 -62.89 -7.98 -88.26
N ARG A 102 -63.38 -9.22 -88.08
CA ARG A 102 -64.74 -9.50 -87.59
C ARG A 102 -65.03 -8.91 -86.21
N ARG A 103 -64.00 -8.70 -85.38
CA ARG A 103 -64.14 -8.13 -84.02
C ARG A 103 -63.10 -7.05 -83.68
N ARG A 104 -62.18 -6.74 -84.59
CA ARG A 104 -61.03 -5.83 -84.37
C ARG A 104 -61.44 -4.50 -83.74
N VAL A 105 -62.35 -3.78 -84.39
CA VAL A 105 -62.81 -2.45 -83.92
C VAL A 105 -63.35 -2.49 -82.48
N ARG A 106 -64.10 -3.54 -82.12
CA ARG A 106 -64.73 -3.65 -80.79
C ARG A 106 -63.73 -4.13 -79.73
N ARG A 107 -62.79 -4.99 -80.11
CA ARG A 107 -61.71 -5.51 -79.26
C ARG A 107 -60.72 -4.41 -78.93
N GLU A 108 -60.18 -3.74 -79.94
CA GLU A 108 -59.22 -2.65 -79.81
C GLU A 108 -59.80 -1.46 -79.02
N ALA A 109 -61.08 -1.11 -79.25
CA ALA A 109 -61.72 -0.05 -78.49
C ALA A 109 -61.84 -0.38 -77.00
N ARG A 110 -62.24 -1.63 -76.66
CA ARG A 110 -62.33 -2.08 -75.27
C ARG A 110 -60.96 -2.17 -74.61
N GLU A 111 -59.99 -2.74 -75.31
CA GLU A 111 -58.62 -2.88 -74.81
C GLU A 111 -57.99 -1.52 -74.55
N LYS A 112 -58.24 -0.54 -75.43
CA LYS A 112 -57.79 0.85 -75.23
C LYS A 112 -58.45 1.50 -74.01
N GLU A 113 -59.77 1.37 -73.85
CA GLU A 113 -60.47 1.92 -72.68
C GLU A 113 -60.03 1.26 -71.35
N GLU A 114 -59.83 -0.06 -71.34
CA GLU A 114 -59.32 -0.77 -70.17
C GLU A 114 -57.88 -0.37 -69.83
N LEU A 115 -57.02 -0.21 -70.83
CA LEU A 115 -55.64 0.23 -70.64
C LEU A 115 -55.59 1.69 -70.14
N GLU A 116 -56.47 2.57 -70.61
CA GLU A 116 -56.60 3.95 -70.13
C GLU A 116 -57.11 3.99 -68.68
N ARG A 117 -58.14 3.21 -68.32
CA ARG A 117 -58.59 3.09 -66.92
C ARG A 117 -57.53 2.52 -66.00
N PHE A 118 -56.84 1.45 -66.43
CA PHE A 118 -55.78 0.83 -65.65
C PHE A 118 -54.61 1.80 -65.41
N ARG A 119 -54.24 2.60 -66.41
CA ARG A 119 -53.22 3.65 -66.25
C ARG A 119 -53.67 4.81 -65.36
N ALA A 120 -54.97 5.12 -65.30
CA ALA A 120 -55.50 6.14 -64.41
C ALA A 120 -55.55 5.67 -62.93
N GLU A 121 -55.95 4.43 -62.67
CA GLU A 121 -55.99 3.86 -61.31
C GLU A 121 -54.60 3.47 -60.78
N ARG A 122 -53.74 2.92 -61.65
CA ARG A 122 -52.39 2.46 -61.31
C ARG A 122 -51.37 2.91 -62.37
N PRO A 123 -51.01 4.21 -62.40
CA PRO A 123 -49.94 4.67 -63.26
C PRO A 123 -48.62 3.96 -62.88
N LYS A 124 -47.78 3.65 -63.88
CA LYS A 124 -46.45 3.06 -63.62
C LYS A 124 -45.62 4.04 -62.77
N ILE A 125 -44.72 3.53 -61.95
CA ILE A 125 -43.84 4.36 -61.08
C ILE A 125 -43.14 5.45 -61.91
N SER A 126 -42.62 5.12 -63.10
CA SER A 126 -41.99 6.09 -64.00
C SER A 126 -42.93 7.19 -64.51
N GLN A 127 -44.24 6.94 -64.57
CA GLN A 127 -45.27 7.93 -64.94
C GLN A 127 -45.67 8.80 -63.74
N GLN A 128 -45.73 8.23 -62.53
CA GLN A 128 -45.97 8.97 -61.29
C GLN A 128 -44.89 10.01 -61.01
N PHE A 129 -43.64 9.72 -61.40
CA PHE A 129 -42.50 10.63 -61.26
C PHE A 129 -42.14 11.36 -62.58
N ALA A 130 -42.97 11.27 -63.63
CA ALA A 130 -42.64 11.86 -64.93
C ALA A 130 -42.65 13.40 -64.89
N ASP A 131 -43.56 13.97 -64.11
CA ASP A 131 -43.63 15.41 -63.81
C ASP A 131 -42.41 15.86 -62.99
N LEU A 132 -42.05 15.14 -61.93
CA LEU A 132 -40.86 15.41 -61.11
C LEU A 132 -39.56 15.25 -61.91
N LYS A 133 -39.49 14.26 -62.82
CA LYS A 133 -38.35 14.09 -63.72
C LYS A 133 -38.24 15.23 -64.73
N ARG A 134 -39.36 15.78 -65.21
CA ARG A 134 -39.36 17.00 -66.02
C ARG A 134 -38.96 18.22 -65.17
N SER A 135 -39.40 18.34 -63.92
CA SER A 135 -38.99 19.44 -63.04
C SER A 135 -37.51 19.38 -62.67
N LEU A 136 -36.89 18.20 -62.62
CA LEU A 136 -35.44 18.07 -62.43
C LEU A 136 -34.61 18.69 -63.57
N SER A 137 -35.20 18.95 -64.75
CA SER A 137 -34.51 19.63 -65.85
C SER A 137 -34.28 21.13 -65.62
N SER A 138 -34.95 21.76 -64.64
CA SER A 138 -34.73 23.16 -64.28
C SER A 138 -33.53 23.38 -63.36
N ILE A 139 -32.94 22.31 -62.80
CA ILE A 139 -31.77 22.37 -61.93
C ILE A 139 -30.51 22.56 -62.77
N SER A 140 -29.70 23.55 -62.41
CA SER A 140 -28.49 23.89 -63.14
C SER A 140 -27.38 22.84 -62.98
N ALA A 141 -26.46 22.74 -63.94
CA ALA A 141 -25.34 21.82 -63.86
C ALA A 141 -24.45 22.08 -62.61
N ASP A 142 -24.38 23.33 -62.15
CA ASP A 142 -23.63 23.69 -60.94
C ASP A 142 -24.30 23.14 -59.68
N GLU A 143 -25.63 23.17 -59.59
CA GLU A 143 -26.37 22.55 -58.47
C GLU A 143 -26.26 21.02 -58.50
N TRP A 144 -26.21 20.41 -59.69
CA TRP A 144 -25.91 18.98 -59.84
C TRP A 144 -24.51 18.62 -59.33
N ASN A 145 -23.52 19.48 -59.56
CA ASN A 145 -22.15 19.28 -59.08
C ASN A 145 -22.00 19.51 -57.57
N HIS A 146 -22.91 20.27 -56.95
CA HIS A 146 -22.93 20.57 -55.51
C HIS A 146 -23.86 19.68 -54.70
N ILE A 147 -24.43 18.61 -55.29
CA ILE A 147 -25.14 17.61 -54.52
C ILE A 147 -24.16 17.02 -53.48
N PRO A 148 -24.43 17.18 -52.17
CA PRO A 148 -23.54 16.64 -51.16
C PRO A 148 -23.51 15.12 -51.27
N GLU A 149 -22.32 14.52 -51.26
CA GLU A 149 -22.22 13.07 -51.08
C GLU A 149 -22.82 12.66 -49.73
N VAL A 150 -23.26 11.40 -49.61
CA VAL A 150 -23.80 10.84 -48.36
C VAL A 150 -22.73 10.81 -47.27
N GLY A 151 -22.52 11.94 -46.61
CA GLY A 151 -21.74 12.05 -45.39
C GLY A 151 -22.38 11.16 -44.32
N ASP A 152 -21.54 10.47 -43.54
CA ASP A 152 -21.95 9.48 -42.55
C ASP A 152 -22.65 10.15 -41.35
N LEU A 153 -23.88 10.64 -41.54
CA LEU A 153 -24.71 11.35 -40.56
C LEU A 153 -25.06 10.49 -39.33
N VAL A 154 -24.89 9.17 -39.44
CA VAL A 154 -25.13 8.20 -38.35
C VAL A 154 -23.81 7.62 -37.79
N GLY A 155 -22.65 7.97 -38.36
CA GLY A 155 -21.32 7.57 -37.87
C GLY A 155 -21.03 6.06 -37.93
N LYS A 156 -21.60 5.33 -38.89
CA LYS A 156 -21.44 3.86 -39.01
C LYS A 156 -20.01 3.44 -39.37
N ASN A 157 -19.27 4.21 -40.17
CA ASN A 157 -17.90 3.89 -40.58
C ASN A 157 -16.86 4.15 -39.47
N ARG A 158 -17.15 5.02 -38.49
CA ARG A 158 -16.27 5.26 -37.33
C ARG A 158 -16.34 4.13 -36.29
N ARG A 159 -17.35 3.27 -36.36
CA ARG A 159 -17.56 2.12 -35.45
C ARG A 159 -16.84 0.82 -35.85
N ARG A 160 -16.15 0.77 -36.99
CA ARG A 160 -15.38 -0.43 -37.39
C ARG A 160 -13.87 -0.16 -37.43
N PRO A 161 -13.16 -0.20 -36.28
CA PRO A 161 -11.74 -0.51 -36.33
C PRO A 161 -11.60 -2.02 -36.60
N LYS A 162 -10.88 -2.41 -37.66
CA LYS A 162 -10.37 -3.78 -37.82
C LYS A 162 -9.31 -4.03 -36.74
N VAL A 163 -9.75 -4.40 -35.54
CA VAL A 163 -8.88 -5.05 -34.56
C VAL A 163 -8.65 -6.49 -35.07
N PRO A 164 -7.41 -6.99 -35.19
CA PRO A 164 -7.18 -8.38 -35.57
C PRO A 164 -7.81 -9.29 -34.50
N GLU A 165 -8.64 -10.24 -34.91
CA GLU A 165 -9.29 -11.21 -34.01
C GLU A 165 -8.21 -12.11 -33.37
N ARG A 166 -7.70 -11.66 -32.23
CA ARG A 166 -7.04 -12.52 -31.24
C ARG A 166 -8.09 -12.88 -30.21
N PHE A 167 -8.53 -14.13 -30.22
CA PHE A 167 -9.33 -14.70 -29.14
C PHE A 167 -8.41 -14.91 -27.93
N THR A 168 -8.54 -14.03 -26.93
CA THR A 168 -8.08 -14.34 -25.57
C THR A 168 -9.23 -14.99 -24.82
N PRO A 169 -8.99 -15.98 -23.93
CA PRO A 169 -10.02 -16.49 -23.05
C PRO A 169 -10.67 -15.32 -22.29
N VAL A 170 -12.00 -15.26 -22.29
CA VAL A 170 -12.74 -14.22 -21.58
C VAL A 170 -12.39 -14.35 -20.10
N PRO A 171 -11.83 -13.31 -19.44
CA PRO A 171 -11.55 -13.37 -18.02
C PRO A 171 -12.87 -13.48 -17.25
N ASP A 172 -12.90 -14.31 -16.22
CA ASP A 172 -14.11 -14.64 -15.44
C ASP A 172 -14.84 -13.42 -14.88
N SER A 173 -14.17 -12.26 -14.77
CA SER A 173 -14.78 -10.97 -14.43
C SER A 173 -15.84 -10.48 -15.41
N VAL A 174 -15.69 -10.81 -16.71
CA VAL A 174 -16.67 -10.41 -17.76
C VAL A 174 -17.86 -11.35 -17.75
N LEU A 175 -17.65 -12.64 -17.47
CA LEU A 175 -18.74 -13.58 -17.23
C LEU A 175 -19.50 -13.25 -15.94
N ALA A 176 -18.81 -12.75 -14.91
CA ALA A 176 -19.42 -12.23 -13.69
C ALA A 176 -20.30 -10.99 -13.97
N GLY A 177 -19.77 -9.99 -14.68
CA GLY A 177 -20.52 -8.78 -15.04
C GLY A 177 -21.70 -9.05 -16.00
N ALA A 178 -21.58 -10.03 -16.91
CA ALA A 178 -22.67 -10.44 -17.78
C ALA A 178 -23.77 -11.22 -17.02
N ARG A 179 -23.41 -11.91 -15.94
CA ARG A 179 -24.37 -12.58 -15.06
C ARG A 179 -25.16 -11.57 -14.22
N GLU A 180 -24.54 -10.45 -13.83
CA GLU A 180 -25.18 -9.32 -13.15
C GLU A 180 -26.19 -8.58 -14.05
N GLN A 181 -25.96 -8.50 -15.37
CA GLN A 181 -26.85 -7.80 -16.31
C GLN A 181 -28.17 -8.53 -16.62
N ASN A 182 -28.27 -9.84 -16.38
CA ASN A 182 -29.48 -10.62 -16.68
C ASN A 182 -30.49 -10.68 -15.51
N GLN A 183 -30.35 -9.83 -14.49
CA GLN A 183 -31.41 -9.61 -13.50
C GLN A 183 -32.21 -8.34 -13.85
N PHE A 184 -33.43 -8.58 -14.35
CA PHE A 184 -34.55 -7.66 -14.58
C PHE A 184 -34.36 -6.18 -14.23
N VAL A 185 -34.17 -5.36 -15.28
CA VAL A 185 -34.37 -3.90 -15.23
C VAL A 185 -35.87 -3.62 -15.37
N THR A 186 -36.55 -3.38 -14.24
CA THR A 186 -37.89 -2.75 -14.19
C THR A 186 -37.76 -1.28 -13.78
N GLN A 187 -36.95 -0.52 -14.51
CA GLN A 187 -36.99 0.94 -14.47
C GLN A 187 -36.88 1.47 -15.90
N LEU A 188 -37.96 2.09 -16.36
CA LEU A 188 -37.98 2.87 -17.59
C LEU A 188 -37.15 4.14 -17.36
N ASP A 189 -36.30 4.48 -18.32
CA ASP A 189 -35.44 5.67 -18.31
C ASP A 189 -36.29 6.95 -18.33
N GLU A 190 -36.17 7.80 -17.32
CA GLU A 190 -36.90 9.07 -17.18
C GLU A 190 -36.63 10.04 -18.35
N ARG A 191 -35.51 9.89 -19.07
CA ARG A 191 -35.22 10.66 -20.29
C ARG A 191 -36.07 10.23 -21.49
N GLN A 192 -36.58 9.00 -21.52
CA GLN A 192 -37.50 8.54 -22.56
C GLN A 192 -38.96 8.95 -22.28
N GLN A 193 -39.30 9.32 -21.04
CA GLN A 193 -40.61 9.90 -20.71
C GLN A 193 -40.66 11.43 -20.91
N GLN A 194 -39.52 12.13 -20.86
CA GLN A 194 -39.46 13.60 -20.97
C GLN A 194 -39.37 14.17 -22.39
N LEU A 195 -39.06 13.37 -23.41
CA LEU A 195 -39.18 13.79 -24.82
C LEU A 195 -40.25 12.93 -25.50
N GLY A 196 -41.49 13.41 -25.44
CA GLY A 196 -42.64 12.84 -26.14
C GLY A 196 -42.38 12.73 -27.63
N GLY A 197 -42.57 11.51 -28.16
CA GLY A 197 -42.46 11.22 -29.57
C GLY A 197 -43.80 11.38 -30.30
N LEU A 198 -43.68 11.91 -31.52
CA LEU A 198 -44.64 11.94 -32.64
C LEU A 198 -45.77 12.99 -32.61
N GLU A 199 -45.40 14.21 -33.03
CA GLU A 199 -46.24 14.99 -33.94
C GLU A 199 -45.51 15.15 -35.29
N THR A 200 -46.12 14.61 -36.34
CA THR A 200 -45.86 14.98 -37.74
C THR A 200 -46.51 16.35 -38.01
N PRO A 201 -45.83 17.33 -38.64
CA PRO A 201 -46.47 18.56 -39.06
C PRO A 201 -47.12 18.35 -40.43
N ALA A 202 -48.44 18.53 -40.51
CA ALA A 202 -49.11 18.82 -41.77
C ALA A 202 -50.25 19.84 -41.56
N LEU A 203 -49.94 21.06 -42.02
CA LEU A 203 -50.81 22.04 -42.67
C LEU A 203 -51.82 22.88 -41.86
N ASP A 204 -51.64 24.19 -42.07
CA ASP A 204 -52.60 25.30 -42.16
C ASP A 204 -53.20 25.99 -40.90
N SER A 205 -52.75 27.25 -40.74
CA SER A 205 -53.50 28.45 -40.38
C SER A 205 -54.15 28.62 -38.98
N GLY A 206 -53.69 29.64 -38.25
CA GLY A 206 -54.49 30.41 -37.29
C GLY A 206 -54.29 30.08 -35.80
N MET A 207 -54.08 31.13 -34.98
CA MET A 207 -53.93 31.13 -33.51
C MET A 207 -54.61 29.96 -32.74
N MET A 208 -53.83 29.14 -32.01
CA MET A 208 -54.35 28.13 -31.08
C MET A 208 -53.63 28.17 -29.72
N THR A 209 -54.40 28.07 -28.64
CA THR A 209 -53.98 28.10 -27.23
C THR A 209 -53.37 26.77 -26.77
N ASN A 210 -52.28 26.80 -26.02
CA ASN A 210 -51.54 25.60 -25.57
C ASN A 210 -52.18 24.96 -24.31
N PHE A 211 -53.02 23.93 -24.50
CA PHE A 211 -53.71 23.23 -23.40
C PHE A 211 -52.77 22.40 -22.51
N VAL A 212 -51.56 22.07 -22.95
CA VAL A 212 -50.58 21.31 -22.16
C VAL A 212 -50.03 22.16 -21.01
N GLU A 213 -49.75 23.43 -21.27
CA GLU A 213 -49.27 24.36 -20.24
C GLU A 213 -50.37 24.66 -19.20
N ILE A 214 -51.63 24.78 -19.64
CA ILE A 214 -52.78 24.93 -18.72
C ILE A 214 -52.96 23.67 -17.88
N GLY A 215 -52.80 22.48 -18.46
CA GLY A 215 -52.85 21.20 -17.76
C GLY A 215 -51.78 21.10 -16.68
N GLN A 216 -50.52 21.38 -17.02
CA GLN A 216 -49.39 21.36 -16.09
C GLN A 216 -49.52 22.43 -14.99
N ALA A 217 -50.03 23.62 -15.33
CA ALA A 217 -50.28 24.66 -14.33
C ALA A 217 -51.40 24.25 -13.36
N ARG A 218 -52.46 23.60 -13.85
CA ARG A 218 -53.55 23.11 -13.02
C ARG A 218 -53.12 21.94 -12.12
N ASP A 219 -52.29 21.02 -12.62
CA ASP A 219 -51.72 19.93 -11.82
C ASP A 219 -50.79 20.45 -10.72
N LYS A 220 -49.99 21.47 -10.99
CA LYS A 220 -49.18 22.14 -9.95
C LYS A 220 -50.04 22.82 -8.90
N VAL A 221 -51.12 23.51 -9.30
CA VAL A 221 -52.06 24.12 -8.35
C VAL A 221 -52.79 23.06 -7.53
N LEU A 222 -53.13 21.91 -8.13
CA LEU A 222 -53.72 20.78 -7.42
C LEU A 222 -52.72 20.17 -6.42
N GLY A 223 -51.47 19.96 -6.83
CA GLY A 223 -50.39 19.51 -5.96
C GLY A 223 -50.20 20.43 -4.76
N LEU A 224 -50.16 21.75 -4.96
CA LEU A 224 -50.06 22.73 -3.87
C LEU A 224 -51.25 22.68 -2.90
N LYS A 225 -52.47 22.44 -3.41
CA LYS A 225 -53.66 22.28 -2.56
C LYS A 225 -53.63 20.97 -1.77
N LEU A 226 -53.15 19.89 -2.39
CA LEU A 226 -52.97 18.59 -1.73
C LEU A 226 -51.86 18.66 -0.68
N ASP A 227 -50.77 19.38 -0.94
CA ASP A 227 -49.69 19.61 0.01
C ASP A 227 -50.18 20.45 1.21
N GLN A 228 -50.96 21.51 0.99
CA GLN A 228 -51.59 22.27 2.08
C GLN A 228 -52.53 21.41 2.94
N MET A 229 -53.27 20.48 2.31
CA MET A 229 -54.09 19.51 3.04
C MET A 229 -53.23 18.47 3.77
N SER A 230 -52.11 18.05 3.18
CA SER A 230 -51.17 17.08 3.73
C SER A 230 -50.39 17.62 4.92
N ASP A 231 -49.98 18.88 4.89
CA ASP A 231 -49.29 19.58 6.00
C ASP A 231 -50.14 19.63 7.28
N SER A 232 -51.47 19.54 7.13
CA SER A 232 -52.42 19.51 8.25
C SER A 232 -52.62 18.10 8.84
N VAL A 233 -52.09 17.06 8.18
CA VAL A 233 -52.21 15.66 8.62
C VAL A 233 -50.96 15.27 9.42
N ALA A 234 -51.01 15.45 10.74
CA ALA A 234 -49.98 14.95 11.64
C ALA A 234 -50.01 13.42 11.73
N GLY A 235 -48.83 12.77 11.73
CA GLY A 235 -48.69 11.31 11.82
C GLY A 235 -48.32 10.61 10.50
N GLN A 236 -48.01 11.36 9.44
CA GLN A 236 -47.41 10.78 8.24
C GLN A 236 -45.98 10.32 8.54
N THR A 237 -45.69 9.05 8.30
CA THR A 237 -44.35 8.48 8.50
C THR A 237 -43.57 8.55 7.19
N VAL A 238 -42.54 9.40 7.14
CA VAL A 238 -41.56 9.44 6.04
C VAL A 238 -40.22 9.01 6.63
N ILE A 239 -39.67 7.91 6.12
CA ILE A 239 -38.33 7.45 6.48
C ILE A 239 -37.33 8.21 5.62
N ASP A 240 -36.23 8.71 6.19
CA ASP A 240 -35.13 9.28 5.41
C ASP A 240 -34.50 8.17 4.56
N PRO A 241 -34.65 8.20 3.22
CA PRO A 241 -34.12 7.15 2.36
C PRO A 241 -32.60 7.07 2.43
N LYS A 242 -31.90 8.17 2.74
CA LYS A 242 -30.44 8.15 2.90
C LYS A 242 -30.04 7.46 4.20
N GLY A 243 -30.63 7.86 5.33
CA GLY A 243 -30.45 7.21 6.63
C GLY A 243 -30.77 5.72 6.58
N TYR A 244 -31.90 5.35 5.96
CA TYR A 244 -32.31 3.96 5.83
C TYR A 244 -31.36 3.15 4.94
N LEU A 245 -30.88 3.72 3.82
CA LEU A 245 -29.89 3.06 2.98
C LEU A 245 -28.52 2.95 3.66
N THR A 246 -28.11 3.91 4.48
CA THR A 246 -26.88 3.79 5.28
C THR A 246 -27.01 2.71 6.35
N ASP A 247 -28.17 2.59 6.98
CA ASP A 247 -28.45 1.54 7.97
C ASP A 247 -28.50 0.17 7.30
N LEU A 248 -29.12 0.05 6.11
CA LEU A 248 -29.10 -1.19 5.31
C LEU A 248 -27.69 -1.57 4.86
N ASN A 249 -26.84 -0.61 4.50
CA ASN A 249 -25.43 -0.86 4.18
C ASN A 249 -24.59 -1.25 5.41
N SER A 250 -25.03 -0.87 6.62
CA SER A 250 -24.38 -1.26 7.87
C SER A 250 -24.71 -2.70 8.28
N VAL A 251 -25.85 -3.24 7.81
CA VAL A 251 -26.19 -4.66 7.92
C VAL A 251 -25.36 -5.42 6.89
N ALA A 252 -24.43 -6.25 7.34
CA ALA A 252 -23.58 -7.05 6.47
C ALA A 252 -24.43 -7.97 5.57
N LEU A 253 -24.67 -7.56 4.33
CA LEU A 253 -25.28 -8.37 3.30
C LEU A 253 -24.27 -9.47 2.91
N LYS A 254 -24.67 -10.71 3.09
CA LYS A 254 -23.89 -11.87 2.64
C LYS A 254 -23.97 -11.99 1.13
N SER A 255 -22.86 -12.35 0.50
CA SER A 255 -22.84 -12.56 -0.95
C SER A 255 -23.78 -13.72 -1.36
N ASP A 256 -24.36 -13.66 -2.56
CA ASP A 256 -25.21 -14.75 -3.08
C ASP A 256 -24.44 -16.08 -3.21
N ALA A 257 -23.12 -16.02 -3.40
CA ALA A 257 -22.22 -17.18 -3.36
C ALA A 257 -22.22 -17.83 -1.96
N GLU A 258 -22.11 -17.05 -0.90
CA GLU A 258 -22.23 -17.54 0.47
C GLU A 258 -23.61 -18.14 0.73
N ILE A 259 -24.70 -17.58 0.21
CA ILE A 259 -26.05 -18.14 0.39
C ILE A 259 -26.17 -19.51 -0.30
N GLY A 260 -25.62 -19.67 -1.50
CA GLY A 260 -25.55 -20.94 -2.21
C GLY A 260 -24.73 -22.00 -1.45
N ASP A 261 -23.56 -21.61 -0.95
CA ASP A 261 -22.69 -22.50 -0.19
C ASP A 261 -23.27 -22.83 1.19
N LEU A 262 -23.97 -21.91 1.85
CA LEU A 262 -24.73 -22.18 3.08
C LEU A 262 -25.84 -23.22 2.85
N LYS A 263 -26.50 -23.23 1.68
CA LYS A 263 -27.51 -24.26 1.35
C LYS A 263 -26.88 -25.63 1.14
N LYS A 264 -25.74 -25.70 0.44
CA LYS A 264 -24.97 -26.94 0.25
C LYS A 264 -24.43 -27.47 1.59
N ALA A 265 -23.86 -26.58 2.39
CA ALA A 265 -23.37 -26.91 3.73
C ALA A 265 -24.52 -27.38 4.65
N ARG A 266 -25.71 -26.77 4.55
CA ARG A 266 -26.90 -27.21 5.29
C ARG A 266 -27.29 -28.63 4.89
N LEU A 267 -27.31 -28.94 3.60
CA LEU A 267 -27.63 -30.29 3.11
C LEU A 267 -26.59 -31.32 3.58
N LEU A 268 -25.31 -30.98 3.50
CA LEU A 268 -24.21 -31.82 3.97
C LEU A 268 -24.30 -32.06 5.49
N LEU A 269 -24.45 -31.01 6.29
CA LEU A 269 -24.53 -31.13 7.75
C LEU A 269 -25.81 -31.82 8.19
N ASN A 270 -26.94 -31.61 7.50
CA ASN A 270 -28.16 -32.38 7.72
C ASN A 270 -27.97 -33.88 7.42
N SER A 271 -27.19 -34.21 6.39
CA SER A 271 -26.81 -35.59 6.11
C SER A 271 -25.90 -36.15 7.22
N VAL A 272 -24.94 -35.36 7.72
CA VAL A 272 -24.03 -35.78 8.81
C VAL A 272 -24.79 -36.05 10.11
N ILE A 273 -25.72 -35.17 10.53
CA ILE A 273 -26.47 -35.37 11.78
C ILE A 273 -27.48 -36.52 11.70
N THR A 274 -28.03 -36.79 10.51
CA THR A 274 -28.99 -37.90 10.30
C THR A 274 -28.29 -39.25 10.18
N THR A 275 -27.13 -39.29 9.52
CA THR A 275 -26.31 -40.52 9.41
C THR A 275 -25.61 -40.87 10.72
N ASN A 276 -25.18 -39.86 11.49
CA ASN A 276 -24.46 -40.05 12.75
C ASN A 276 -25.06 -39.20 13.89
N PRO A 277 -26.19 -39.62 14.49
CA PRO A 277 -26.83 -38.86 15.57
C PRO A 277 -25.96 -38.67 16.82
N LYS A 278 -25.04 -39.60 17.10
CA LYS A 278 -24.11 -39.54 18.24
C LYS A 278 -22.86 -38.68 17.99
N HIS A 279 -22.75 -38.06 16.81
CA HIS A 279 -21.59 -37.26 16.44
C HIS A 279 -21.80 -35.78 16.83
N ALA A 280 -21.32 -35.43 18.03
CA ALA A 280 -21.41 -34.09 18.60
C ALA A 280 -20.89 -32.94 17.70
N PRO A 281 -19.70 -33.04 17.05
CA PRO A 281 -19.23 -31.97 16.16
C PRO A 281 -20.17 -31.68 14.98
N GLY A 282 -20.91 -32.69 14.51
CA GLY A 282 -21.90 -32.51 13.44
C GLY A 282 -23.05 -31.59 13.84
N TRP A 283 -23.59 -31.80 15.04
CA TRP A 283 -24.64 -30.93 15.61
C TRP A 283 -24.15 -29.51 15.88
N ILE A 284 -22.91 -29.37 16.38
CA ILE A 284 -22.28 -28.06 16.59
C ILE A 284 -22.08 -27.32 15.28
N ALA A 285 -21.55 -27.99 14.25
CA ALA A 285 -21.34 -27.39 12.95
C ALA A 285 -22.68 -26.96 12.32
N ALA A 286 -23.73 -27.78 12.43
CA ALA A 286 -25.06 -27.46 11.92
C ALA A 286 -25.65 -26.24 12.63
N ALA A 287 -25.54 -26.16 13.96
CA ALA A 287 -26.02 -25.01 14.72
C ALA A 287 -25.24 -23.72 14.43
N ARG A 288 -23.91 -23.80 14.33
CA ARG A 288 -23.06 -22.65 13.95
C ARG A 288 -23.31 -22.20 12.52
N LEU A 289 -23.62 -23.12 11.60
CA LEU A 289 -23.99 -22.77 10.23
C LEU A 289 -25.28 -21.93 10.20
N GLU A 290 -26.29 -22.31 10.98
CA GLU A 290 -27.54 -21.54 11.06
C GLU A 290 -27.39 -20.21 11.78
N GLU A 291 -26.53 -20.13 12.79
CA GLU A 291 -26.15 -18.87 13.44
C GLU A 291 -25.48 -17.92 12.43
N VAL A 292 -24.48 -18.42 11.70
CA VAL A 292 -23.83 -17.68 10.63
C VAL A 292 -24.89 -17.26 9.61
N ALA A 293 -25.82 -18.13 9.22
CA ALA A 293 -26.93 -17.80 8.31
C ALA A 293 -27.98 -16.81 8.89
N GLY A 294 -27.82 -16.32 10.12
CA GLY A 294 -28.72 -15.38 10.77
C GLY A 294 -29.98 -16.00 11.38
N LYS A 295 -30.13 -17.33 11.31
CA LYS A 295 -31.30 -18.07 11.80
C LYS A 295 -31.07 -18.62 13.20
N THR A 296 -30.89 -17.72 14.16
CA THR A 296 -30.56 -18.08 15.56
C THR A 296 -31.61 -18.98 16.23
N ALA A 297 -32.89 -18.85 15.89
CA ALA A 297 -33.95 -19.72 16.40
C ALA A 297 -33.81 -21.17 15.90
N GLN A 298 -33.44 -21.36 14.63
CA GLN A 298 -33.21 -22.70 14.06
C GLN A 298 -31.93 -23.30 14.64
N ALA A 299 -30.87 -22.51 14.78
CA ALA A 299 -29.64 -22.91 15.47
C ALA A 299 -29.92 -23.45 16.89
N ARG A 300 -30.73 -22.72 17.68
CA ARG A 300 -31.15 -23.14 19.02
C ARG A 300 -31.94 -24.45 19.03
N SER A 301 -32.83 -24.65 18.06
CA SER A 301 -33.59 -25.90 17.95
C SER A 301 -32.71 -27.09 17.57
N ILE A 302 -31.76 -26.90 16.64
CA ILE A 302 -30.83 -27.95 16.20
C ILE A 302 -29.91 -28.37 17.34
N ILE A 303 -29.35 -27.41 18.09
CA ILE A 303 -28.45 -27.74 19.20
C ILE A 303 -29.18 -28.37 20.38
N ALA A 304 -30.45 -28.02 20.63
CA ALA A 304 -31.28 -28.67 21.64
C ALA A 304 -31.47 -30.17 21.33
N LYS A 305 -31.78 -30.50 20.07
CA LYS A 305 -31.82 -31.90 19.60
C LYS A 305 -30.46 -32.58 19.73
N GLY A 306 -29.38 -31.85 19.41
CA GLY A 306 -28.02 -32.33 19.61
C GLY A 306 -27.71 -32.67 21.08
N CYS A 307 -28.25 -31.93 22.04
CA CYS A 307 -28.05 -32.21 23.48
C CYS A 307 -28.77 -33.49 23.93
N GLU A 308 -29.95 -33.78 23.36
CA GLU A 308 -30.72 -35.00 23.63
C GLU A 308 -30.04 -36.24 23.04
N GLU A 309 -29.55 -36.13 21.80
CA GLU A 309 -28.88 -37.23 21.09
C GLU A 309 -27.43 -37.48 21.57
N CYS A 310 -26.74 -36.43 22.02
CA CYS A 310 -25.35 -36.47 22.49
C CYS A 310 -25.19 -36.02 23.96
N PRO A 311 -25.78 -36.72 24.95
CA PRO A 311 -25.74 -36.27 26.35
C PRO A 311 -24.35 -36.39 26.99
N LYS A 312 -23.45 -37.22 26.43
CA LYS A 312 -22.12 -37.52 26.98
C LYS A 312 -21.00 -36.59 26.48
N ASN A 313 -21.29 -35.65 25.59
CA ASN A 313 -20.26 -34.76 25.04
C ASN A 313 -20.42 -33.34 25.61
N GLU A 314 -19.38 -32.82 26.24
CA GLU A 314 -19.36 -31.51 26.88
C GLU A 314 -19.51 -30.33 25.90
N ASP A 315 -18.98 -30.43 24.69
CA ASP A 315 -18.91 -29.29 23.77
C ASP A 315 -20.29 -28.91 23.19
N VAL A 316 -21.19 -29.89 23.04
CA VAL A 316 -22.57 -29.67 22.57
C VAL A 316 -23.35 -28.83 23.57
N TRP A 317 -23.20 -29.12 24.87
CA TRP A 317 -23.84 -28.36 25.94
C TRP A 317 -23.27 -26.95 26.08
N LEU A 318 -21.96 -26.78 25.88
CA LEU A 318 -21.33 -25.46 25.90
C LEU A 318 -21.82 -24.58 24.73
N GLU A 319 -21.94 -25.15 23.53
CA GLU A 319 -22.51 -24.43 22.39
C GLU A 319 -24.00 -24.15 22.55
N ALA A 320 -24.76 -25.07 23.15
CA ALA A 320 -26.15 -24.82 23.49
C ALA A 320 -26.31 -23.66 24.49
N ALA A 321 -25.45 -23.60 25.51
CA ALA A 321 -25.44 -22.50 26.47
C ALA A 321 -25.04 -21.17 25.81
N ARG A 322 -24.13 -21.18 24.83
CA ARG A 322 -23.70 -19.98 24.10
C ARG A 322 -24.79 -19.38 23.19
N LEU A 323 -25.57 -20.24 22.52
CA LEU A 323 -26.59 -19.83 21.55
C LEU A 323 -27.90 -19.33 22.20
N ASN A 324 -28.08 -19.58 23.49
CA ASN A 324 -29.28 -19.25 24.25
C ASN A 324 -29.11 -17.99 25.10
N THR A 325 -30.24 -17.45 25.58
CA THR A 325 -30.25 -16.38 26.57
C THR A 325 -29.68 -16.87 27.91
N VAL A 326 -29.19 -15.96 28.74
CA VAL A 326 -28.52 -16.28 30.02
C VAL A 326 -29.39 -17.18 30.91
N ASP A 327 -30.68 -16.89 31.06
CA ASP A 327 -31.58 -17.67 31.90
C ASP A 327 -31.79 -19.10 31.40
N ASN A 328 -31.99 -19.26 30.08
CA ASN A 328 -32.13 -20.57 29.46
C ASN A 328 -30.81 -21.35 29.49
N ALA A 329 -29.69 -20.66 29.30
CA ALA A 329 -28.36 -21.25 29.37
C ALA A 329 -28.06 -21.83 30.76
N LYS A 330 -28.53 -21.21 31.86
CA LYS A 330 -28.43 -21.79 33.22
C LYS A 330 -29.18 -23.11 33.35
N ILE A 331 -30.39 -23.20 32.79
CA ILE A 331 -31.19 -24.44 32.80
C ILE A 331 -30.49 -25.52 31.98
N ILE A 332 -29.97 -25.17 30.80
CA ILE A 332 -29.22 -26.07 29.92
C ILE A 332 -27.97 -26.60 30.63
N LEU A 333 -27.19 -25.74 31.28
CA LEU A 333 -26.01 -26.16 32.04
C LEU A 333 -26.36 -26.99 33.27
N ALA A 334 -27.47 -26.69 33.96
CA ALA A 334 -27.96 -27.52 35.06
C ALA A 334 -28.31 -28.94 34.59
N ASN A 335 -28.92 -29.07 33.40
CA ASN A 335 -29.14 -30.37 32.77
C ASN A 335 -27.83 -31.03 32.32
N ALA A 336 -26.89 -30.25 31.77
CA ALA A 336 -25.58 -30.75 31.37
C ALA A 336 -24.80 -31.34 32.56
N VAL A 337 -24.83 -30.68 33.72
CA VAL A 337 -24.19 -31.16 34.97
C VAL A 337 -24.82 -32.46 35.47
N ARG A 338 -26.14 -32.68 35.27
CA ARG A 338 -26.79 -33.95 35.63
C ARG A 338 -26.26 -35.12 34.80
N HIS A 339 -25.97 -34.88 33.51
CA HIS A 339 -25.41 -35.90 32.63
C HIS A 339 -23.88 -36.04 32.76
N MET A 340 -23.18 -34.94 33.04
CA MET A 340 -21.72 -34.87 33.13
C MET A 340 -21.26 -34.04 34.33
N PRO A 341 -21.30 -34.60 35.55
CA PRO A 341 -20.85 -33.89 36.74
C PRO A 341 -19.33 -33.69 36.79
N GLN A 342 -18.56 -34.49 36.03
CA GLN A 342 -17.10 -34.49 36.02
C GLN A 342 -16.46 -33.51 35.00
N SER A 343 -17.25 -32.79 34.20
CA SER A 343 -16.68 -31.84 33.24
C SER A 343 -16.41 -30.48 33.88
N VAL A 344 -15.12 -30.13 33.97
CA VAL A 344 -14.64 -28.83 34.48
C VAL A 344 -15.13 -27.66 33.62
N LYS A 345 -15.24 -27.84 32.29
CA LYS A 345 -15.60 -26.75 31.38
C LYS A 345 -17.06 -26.30 31.59
N ILE A 346 -17.97 -27.24 31.80
CA ILE A 346 -19.40 -26.97 32.06
C ILE A 346 -19.55 -26.16 33.34
N TRP A 347 -18.85 -26.55 34.41
CA TRP A 347 -18.85 -25.83 35.67
C TRP A 347 -18.28 -24.42 35.54
N LEU A 348 -17.16 -24.23 34.84
CA LEU A 348 -16.61 -22.90 34.59
C LEU A 348 -17.57 -22.03 33.78
N LYS A 349 -18.23 -22.60 32.77
CA LYS A 349 -19.22 -21.85 31.99
C LYS A 349 -20.45 -21.48 32.82
N ALA A 350 -20.87 -22.34 33.75
CA ALA A 350 -21.94 -22.02 34.67
C ALA A 350 -21.58 -20.86 35.61
N VAL A 351 -20.32 -20.78 36.04
CA VAL A 351 -19.81 -19.66 36.84
C VAL A 351 -19.83 -18.35 36.04
N GLU A 352 -19.40 -18.36 34.78
CA GLU A 352 -19.42 -17.16 33.92
C GLU A 352 -20.84 -16.61 33.69
N LEU A 353 -21.85 -17.47 33.65
CA LEU A 353 -23.25 -17.08 33.42
C LEU A 353 -23.94 -16.56 34.69
N GLU A 354 -23.36 -16.75 35.87
CA GLU A 354 -23.89 -16.19 37.10
C GLU A 354 -23.38 -14.76 37.29
N SER A 355 -24.30 -13.79 37.42
CA SER A 355 -23.95 -12.39 37.66
C SER A 355 -23.62 -12.11 39.13
N GLU A 356 -24.18 -12.89 40.06
CA GLU A 356 -23.95 -12.70 41.49
C GLU A 356 -22.70 -13.45 41.99
N PRO A 357 -21.78 -12.78 42.72
CA PRO A 357 -20.58 -13.43 43.25
C PRO A 357 -20.93 -14.53 44.27
N LYS A 358 -22.04 -14.38 45.01
CA LYS A 358 -22.56 -15.43 45.91
C LYS A 358 -23.08 -16.64 45.12
N GLY A 359 -23.66 -16.42 43.94
CA GLY A 359 -24.06 -17.48 43.00
C GLY A 359 -22.84 -18.24 42.48
N GLN A 360 -21.83 -17.51 41.99
CA GLN A 360 -20.57 -18.06 41.50
C GLN A 360 -19.85 -18.92 42.54
N LYS A 361 -19.73 -18.44 43.79
CA LYS A 361 -19.12 -19.20 44.91
C LYS A 361 -19.88 -20.50 45.21
N ARG A 362 -21.21 -20.48 45.18
CA ARG A 362 -22.02 -21.69 45.41
C ARG A 362 -21.80 -22.72 44.30
N VAL A 363 -21.78 -22.27 43.04
CA VAL A 363 -21.52 -23.14 41.89
C VAL A 363 -20.10 -23.72 41.95
N LEU A 364 -19.09 -22.92 42.29
CA LEU A 364 -17.70 -23.36 42.44
C LEU A 364 -17.51 -24.36 43.59
N ARG A 365 -18.12 -24.13 44.75
CA ARG A 365 -18.08 -25.08 45.88
C ARG A 365 -18.72 -26.42 45.51
N ARG A 366 -19.87 -26.38 44.82
CA ARG A 366 -20.53 -27.58 44.31
C ARG A 366 -19.69 -28.27 43.24
N ALA A 367 -19.03 -27.53 42.36
CA ALA A 367 -18.11 -28.09 41.37
C ALA A 367 -16.92 -28.80 42.02
N LEU A 368 -16.34 -28.23 43.08
CA LEU A 368 -15.22 -28.82 43.84
C LEU A 368 -15.62 -30.05 44.65
N GLU A 369 -16.89 -30.16 45.07
CA GLU A 369 -17.43 -31.38 45.68
C GLU A 369 -17.44 -32.55 44.68
N PHE A 370 -17.81 -32.30 43.42
CA PHE A 370 -17.78 -33.31 42.36
C PHE A 370 -16.38 -33.55 41.79
N ILE A 371 -15.53 -32.52 41.70
CA ILE A 371 -14.22 -32.54 41.05
C ILE A 371 -13.16 -31.87 41.95
N PRO A 372 -12.63 -32.60 42.95
CA PRO A 372 -11.64 -32.05 43.88
C PRO A 372 -10.22 -31.98 43.28
N ASN A 373 -9.94 -32.64 42.16
CA ASN A 373 -8.60 -32.74 41.57
C ASN A 373 -8.28 -31.65 40.51
N SER A 374 -9.23 -30.78 40.18
CA SER A 374 -9.08 -29.81 39.10
C SER A 374 -8.44 -28.51 39.57
N VAL A 375 -7.21 -28.23 39.09
CA VAL A 375 -6.50 -26.96 39.35
C VAL A 375 -7.31 -25.75 38.88
N LYS A 376 -8.01 -25.86 37.74
CA LYS A 376 -8.75 -24.74 37.15
C LYS A 376 -9.92 -24.30 38.04
N LEU A 377 -10.64 -25.26 38.64
CA LEU A 377 -11.73 -24.96 39.57
C LEU A 377 -11.21 -24.36 40.87
N TRP A 378 -10.11 -24.91 41.41
CA TRP A 378 -9.47 -24.34 42.59
C TRP A 378 -8.98 -22.92 42.35
N ARG A 379 -8.35 -22.64 41.21
CA ARG A 379 -7.93 -21.28 40.83
C ARG A 379 -9.11 -20.32 40.73
N ALA A 380 -10.19 -20.75 40.05
CA ALA A 380 -11.40 -19.95 39.94
C ALA A 380 -12.05 -19.70 41.31
N ALA A 381 -12.12 -20.70 42.18
CA ALA A 381 -12.62 -20.56 43.55
C ALA A 381 -11.79 -19.57 44.38
N VAL A 382 -10.46 -19.66 44.30
CA VAL A 382 -9.55 -18.78 45.05
C VAL A 382 -9.66 -17.33 44.58
N ASN A 383 -9.72 -17.10 43.26
CA ASN A 383 -9.84 -15.75 42.70
C ASN A 383 -11.17 -15.06 43.07
N MET A 384 -12.21 -15.83 43.39
CA MET A 384 -13.51 -15.31 43.79
C MET A 384 -13.59 -14.94 45.28
N GLU A 385 -12.65 -15.38 46.12
CA GLU A 385 -12.68 -15.07 47.54
C GLU A 385 -11.98 -13.73 47.83
N GLU A 386 -12.71 -12.81 48.47
CA GLU A 386 -12.25 -11.45 48.80
C GLU A 386 -11.40 -11.44 50.08
N ASN A 387 -11.65 -12.38 51.00
CA ASN A 387 -10.93 -12.49 52.25
C ASN A 387 -9.63 -13.31 52.06
N PRO A 388 -8.45 -12.73 52.35
CA PRO A 388 -7.18 -13.45 52.26
C PRO A 388 -7.12 -14.68 53.18
N SER A 389 -7.84 -14.67 54.31
CA SER A 389 -7.92 -15.79 55.24
C SER A 389 -8.63 -17.01 54.63
N ASP A 390 -9.72 -16.78 53.92
CA ASP A 390 -10.58 -17.83 53.35
C ASP A 390 -9.93 -18.40 52.10
N ALA A 391 -9.31 -17.54 51.29
CA ALA A 391 -8.47 -17.94 50.17
C ALA A 391 -7.30 -18.84 50.62
N ARG A 392 -6.62 -18.49 51.73
CA ARG A 392 -5.56 -19.33 52.32
C ARG A 392 -6.07 -20.70 52.76
N ILE A 393 -7.22 -20.76 53.42
CA ILE A 393 -7.80 -22.04 53.87
C ILE A 393 -8.13 -22.92 52.65
N LEU A 394 -8.77 -22.35 51.62
CA LEU A 394 -9.06 -23.06 50.38
C LEU A 394 -7.79 -23.53 49.66
N LEU A 395 -6.75 -22.69 49.58
CA LEU A 395 -5.47 -23.07 48.98
C LEU A 395 -4.76 -24.17 49.76
N SER A 396 -4.79 -24.13 51.10
CA SER A 396 -4.22 -25.20 51.93
C SER A 396 -4.89 -26.55 51.68
N ARG A 397 -6.22 -26.54 51.42
CA ARG A 397 -6.95 -27.73 51.02
C ARG A 397 -6.67 -28.13 49.57
N ALA A 398 -6.53 -27.15 48.68
CA ALA A 398 -6.23 -27.36 47.26
C ALA A 398 -4.87 -28.03 47.06
N VAL A 399 -3.82 -27.59 47.77
CA VAL A 399 -2.48 -28.18 47.65
C VAL A 399 -2.39 -29.60 48.24
N GLN A 400 -3.26 -29.96 49.19
CA GLN A 400 -3.38 -31.33 49.68
C GLN A 400 -4.04 -32.26 48.66
N LEU A 401 -5.08 -31.77 47.98
CA LEU A 401 -5.84 -32.55 47.00
C LEU A 401 -5.15 -32.59 45.63
N VAL A 402 -4.39 -31.54 45.28
CA VAL A 402 -3.66 -31.41 44.02
C VAL A 402 -2.19 -31.04 44.27
N PRO A 403 -1.39 -31.99 44.81
CA PRO A 403 -0.02 -31.71 45.24
C PRO A 403 0.96 -31.46 44.09
N LEU A 404 0.61 -31.84 42.85
CA LEU A 404 1.44 -31.66 41.65
C LEU A 404 1.29 -30.28 40.99
N SER A 405 0.39 -29.43 41.47
CA SER A 405 0.13 -28.13 40.84
C SER A 405 1.01 -27.02 41.41
N VAL A 406 1.90 -26.47 40.59
CA VAL A 406 2.85 -25.42 41.02
C VAL A 406 2.13 -24.13 41.38
N ASP A 407 1.19 -23.67 40.54
CA ASP A 407 0.46 -22.41 40.74
C ASP A 407 -0.23 -22.30 42.11
N LEU A 408 -0.81 -23.39 42.61
CA LEU A 408 -1.51 -23.41 43.90
C LEU A 408 -0.51 -23.28 45.06
N TRP A 409 0.66 -23.92 44.96
CA TRP A 409 1.75 -23.75 45.92
C TRP A 409 2.29 -22.33 45.92
N LEU A 410 2.47 -21.72 44.74
CA LEU A 410 2.93 -20.33 44.62
C LEU A 410 1.90 -19.35 45.17
N ALA A 411 0.62 -19.52 44.83
CA ALA A 411 -0.47 -18.69 45.35
C ALA A 411 -0.59 -18.80 46.88
N LEU A 412 -0.43 -20.01 47.44
CA LEU A 412 -0.41 -20.21 48.88
C LEU A 412 0.76 -19.48 49.54
N SER A 413 1.96 -19.59 48.96
CA SER A 413 3.16 -18.93 49.50
C SER A 413 3.05 -17.40 49.52
N ARG A 414 2.34 -16.80 48.55
CA ARG A 414 2.13 -15.34 48.47
C ARG A 414 1.14 -14.82 49.51
N LEU A 415 0.20 -15.64 49.96
CA LEU A 415 -0.83 -15.26 50.93
C LEU A 415 -0.46 -15.60 52.39
N GLU A 416 0.56 -16.43 52.59
CA GLU A 416 1.03 -16.80 53.93
C GLU A 416 2.06 -15.83 54.49
N THR A 417 2.26 -15.89 55.81
CA THR A 417 3.37 -15.20 56.47
C THR A 417 4.70 -15.79 56.03
N CYS A 418 5.77 -14.99 56.01
CA CYS A 418 7.07 -15.40 55.48
C CYS A 418 7.60 -16.74 56.05
N ASP A 419 7.43 -16.96 57.35
CA ASP A 419 7.89 -18.19 58.02
C ASP A 419 7.11 -19.45 57.58
N ASN A 420 5.80 -19.30 57.35
CA ASN A 420 4.96 -20.40 56.89
C ASN A 420 5.11 -20.59 55.38
N ALA A 421 5.24 -19.50 54.61
CA ALA A 421 5.56 -19.54 53.19
C ALA A 421 6.86 -20.31 52.93
N ARG A 422 7.88 -20.15 53.79
CA ARG A 422 9.12 -20.96 53.70
C ARG A 422 8.87 -22.45 53.92
N LYS A 423 8.01 -22.83 54.87
CA LYS A 423 7.63 -24.24 55.10
C LYS A 423 6.84 -24.79 53.91
N VAL A 424 5.89 -24.02 53.39
CA VAL A 424 5.07 -24.35 52.22
C VAL A 424 5.96 -24.53 50.98
N LEU A 425 6.90 -23.62 50.73
CA LEU A 425 7.83 -23.74 49.60
C LEU A 425 8.80 -24.91 49.75
N ASN A 426 9.27 -25.20 50.97
CA ASN A 426 10.07 -26.39 51.22
C ASN A 426 9.26 -27.69 51.02
N GLN A 427 7.99 -27.70 51.40
CA GLN A 427 7.09 -28.81 51.13
C GLN A 427 6.83 -28.95 49.63
N ALA A 428 6.61 -27.84 48.92
CA ALA A 428 6.42 -27.80 47.47
C ALA A 428 7.67 -28.30 46.71
N ARG A 429 8.89 -27.97 47.18
CA ARG A 429 10.15 -28.48 46.60
C ARG A 429 10.31 -29.99 46.77
N ARG A 430 9.79 -30.56 47.86
CA ARG A 430 9.81 -32.00 48.11
C ARG A 430 8.81 -32.73 47.23
N THR A 431 7.63 -32.16 47.03
CA THR A 431 6.57 -32.75 46.20
C THR A 431 6.85 -32.57 44.70
N ILE A 432 7.36 -31.42 44.29
CA ILE A 432 7.65 -31.05 42.90
C ILE A 432 9.09 -30.54 42.80
N PRO A 433 10.08 -31.43 42.73
CA PRO A 433 11.47 -31.01 42.63
C PRO A 433 11.91 -30.59 41.22
N THR A 434 11.07 -30.80 40.21
CA THR A 434 11.34 -30.51 38.80
C THR A 434 10.95 -29.08 38.39
N SER A 435 10.27 -28.33 39.26
CA SER A 435 9.79 -26.98 38.95
C SER A 435 10.82 -25.91 39.36
N HIS A 436 11.21 -25.06 38.42
CA HIS A 436 12.07 -23.90 38.64
C HIS A 436 11.32 -22.72 39.30
N GLU A 437 10.02 -22.57 39.03
CA GLU A 437 9.20 -21.46 39.54
C GLU A 437 9.16 -21.43 41.09
N ILE A 438 9.15 -22.60 41.74
CA ILE A 438 9.18 -22.72 43.20
C ILE A 438 10.51 -22.19 43.77
N TRP A 439 11.62 -22.43 43.05
CA TRP A 439 12.93 -21.93 43.45
C TRP A 439 13.01 -20.41 43.31
N ILE A 440 12.47 -19.88 42.21
CA ILE A 440 12.41 -18.44 41.95
C ILE A 440 11.53 -17.75 42.99
N CYS A 441 10.33 -18.25 43.29
CA CYS A 441 9.46 -17.66 44.31
C CYS A 441 10.09 -17.69 45.71
N ALA A 442 10.82 -18.74 46.06
CA ALA A 442 11.56 -18.78 47.31
C ALA A 442 12.73 -17.79 47.35
N ALA A 443 13.41 -17.60 46.22
CA ALA A 443 14.44 -16.58 46.10
C ALA A 443 13.84 -15.17 46.25
N ARG A 444 12.64 -14.93 45.70
CA ARG A 444 11.90 -13.66 45.82
C ARG A 444 11.44 -13.38 47.24
N LEU A 445 11.01 -14.41 47.96
CA LEU A 445 10.64 -14.28 49.38
C LEU A 445 11.84 -13.84 50.24
N GLU A 446 13.04 -14.35 49.96
CA GLU A 446 14.26 -13.97 50.69
C GLU A 446 14.77 -12.58 50.27
N GLU A 447 14.50 -12.15 49.03
CA GLU A 447 14.76 -10.77 48.58
C GLU A 447 13.89 -9.76 49.34
N GLN A 448 12.62 -10.07 49.61
CA GLN A 448 11.75 -9.23 50.45
C GLN A 448 12.24 -9.11 51.90
N GLN A 449 13.14 -10.00 52.34
CA GLN A 449 13.78 -9.97 53.66
C GLN A 449 15.21 -9.40 53.60
N ASP A 450 15.62 -8.78 52.48
CA ASP A 450 16.95 -8.20 52.22
C ASP A 450 18.13 -9.19 52.37
N ASN A 451 17.91 -10.50 52.20
CA ASN A 451 18.93 -11.53 52.32
C ASN A 451 19.60 -11.88 50.97
N GLU A 452 20.24 -10.92 50.30
CA GLU A 452 20.82 -11.08 48.94
C GLU A 452 21.76 -12.29 48.78
N LYS A 453 22.60 -12.58 49.79
CA LYS A 453 23.53 -13.72 49.73
C LYS A 453 22.81 -15.07 49.70
N LYS A 454 21.66 -15.19 50.36
CA LYS A 454 20.86 -16.41 50.35
C LYS A 454 20.12 -16.57 49.02
N VAL A 455 19.74 -15.46 48.38
CA VAL A 455 19.12 -15.46 47.04
C VAL A 455 20.06 -16.13 46.02
N GLU A 456 21.33 -15.71 45.98
CA GLU A 456 22.34 -16.32 45.10
C GLU A 456 22.59 -17.81 45.42
N GLY A 457 22.62 -18.15 46.72
CA GLY A 457 22.73 -19.54 47.17
C GLY A 457 21.54 -20.41 46.75
N ILE A 458 20.31 -19.90 46.83
CA ILE A 458 19.09 -20.63 46.46
C ILE A 458 19.03 -20.87 44.96
N ILE A 459 19.37 -19.87 44.15
CA ILE A 459 19.32 -19.99 42.69
C ILE A 459 20.43 -20.91 42.15
N SER A 460 21.65 -20.83 42.67
CA SER A 460 22.73 -21.76 42.30
C SER A 460 22.40 -23.21 42.68
N GLN A 461 21.77 -23.42 43.85
CA GLN A 461 21.23 -24.73 44.24
C GLN A 461 20.10 -25.18 43.30
N ALA A 462 19.22 -24.28 42.88
CA ALA A 462 18.14 -24.58 41.94
C ALA A 462 18.70 -25.12 40.62
N VAL A 463 19.66 -24.42 40.01
CA VAL A 463 20.31 -24.83 38.76
C VAL A 463 20.98 -26.20 38.92
N THR A 464 21.65 -26.44 40.04
CA THR A 464 22.31 -27.72 40.34
C THR A 464 21.30 -28.87 40.48
N VAL A 465 20.22 -28.67 41.25
CA VAL A 465 19.19 -29.69 41.50
C VAL A 465 18.37 -29.99 40.24
N LEU A 466 18.05 -28.98 39.45
CA LEU A 466 17.33 -29.14 38.18
C LEU A 466 18.20 -29.86 37.13
N SER A 467 19.51 -29.54 37.07
CA SER A 467 20.47 -30.27 36.25
C SER A 467 20.58 -31.74 36.65
N GLN A 468 20.67 -32.04 37.95
CA GLN A 468 20.75 -33.42 38.45
C GLN A 468 19.48 -34.25 38.17
N LYS A 469 18.30 -33.63 38.14
CA LYS A 469 17.02 -34.31 37.89
C LYS A 469 16.67 -34.41 36.40
N GLY A 470 17.53 -33.93 35.52
CA GLY A 470 17.40 -34.06 34.06
C GLY A 470 16.44 -33.06 33.42
N THR A 471 15.95 -32.06 34.15
CA THR A 471 15.19 -30.94 33.57
C THR A 471 16.15 -29.78 33.34
N VAL A 472 16.98 -29.88 32.30
CA VAL A 472 17.83 -28.77 31.89
C VAL A 472 16.91 -27.74 31.23
N LEU A 473 16.61 -26.66 31.96
CA LEU A 473 16.00 -25.48 31.35
C LEU A 473 16.99 -24.86 30.39
N ASP A 474 16.50 -24.51 29.19
CA ASP A 474 17.29 -23.72 28.25
C ASP A 474 17.62 -22.36 28.86
N ARG A 475 18.78 -21.85 28.50
CA ARG A 475 19.26 -20.53 28.91
C ARG A 475 18.24 -19.42 28.60
N ASP A 476 17.56 -19.51 27.46
CA ASP A 476 16.55 -18.54 27.06
C ASP A 476 15.28 -18.61 27.93
N GLN A 477 14.95 -19.79 28.48
CA GLN A 477 13.85 -19.93 29.43
C GLN A 477 14.22 -19.26 30.75
N TRP A 478 15.45 -19.43 31.24
CA TRP A 478 15.94 -18.71 32.43
C TRP A 478 15.96 -17.20 32.23
N PHE A 479 16.31 -16.71 31.04
CA PHE A 479 16.23 -15.27 30.75
C PHE A 479 14.79 -14.77 30.75
N LYS A 480 13.84 -15.49 30.13
CA LYS A 480 12.41 -15.12 30.22
C LYS A 480 11.92 -15.05 31.67
N GLU A 481 12.36 -15.96 32.52
CA GLU A 481 12.01 -15.93 33.94
C GLU A 481 12.71 -14.81 34.72
N ALA A 482 13.92 -14.41 34.30
CA ALA A 482 14.56 -13.21 34.85
C ALA A 482 13.79 -11.94 34.44
N GLU A 483 13.30 -11.87 33.20
CA GLU A 483 12.47 -10.76 32.71
C GLU A 483 11.11 -10.69 33.42
N THR A 484 10.48 -11.83 33.74
CA THR A 484 9.25 -11.85 34.55
C THR A 484 9.52 -11.34 35.97
N CYS A 485 10.62 -11.76 36.58
CA CYS A 485 11.03 -11.26 37.90
C CYS A 485 11.29 -9.76 37.90
N GLU A 486 11.93 -9.22 36.85
CA GLU A 486 12.16 -7.79 36.70
C GLU A 486 10.85 -7.00 36.59
N LYS A 487 9.88 -7.49 35.80
CA LYS A 487 8.54 -6.87 35.69
C LYS A 487 7.78 -6.86 37.01
N GLU A 488 8.03 -7.85 37.86
CA GLU A 488 7.42 -7.94 39.19
C GLU A 488 8.22 -7.20 40.28
N GLY A 489 9.33 -6.53 39.92
CA GLY A 489 10.12 -5.68 40.81
C GLY A 489 11.17 -6.40 41.66
N ALA A 490 11.47 -7.68 41.37
CA ALA A 490 12.44 -8.49 42.10
C ALA A 490 13.80 -8.47 41.37
N VAL A 491 14.59 -7.42 41.62
CA VAL A 491 15.84 -7.12 40.89
C VAL A 491 16.98 -8.02 41.36
N GLY A 492 17.10 -8.30 42.65
CA GLY A 492 18.15 -9.12 43.24
C GLY A 492 18.09 -10.58 42.77
N THR A 493 16.88 -11.14 42.71
CA THR A 493 16.64 -12.48 42.16
C THR A 493 16.95 -12.56 40.67
N CYS A 494 16.52 -11.56 39.89
CA CYS A 494 16.89 -11.44 38.48
C CYS A 494 18.42 -11.44 38.28
N GLN A 495 19.15 -10.61 39.02
CA GLN A 495 20.61 -10.56 38.94
C GLN A 495 21.26 -11.90 39.30
N ALA A 496 20.75 -12.59 40.32
CA ALA A 496 21.23 -13.90 40.73
C ALA A 496 20.97 -14.98 39.67
N ILE A 497 19.79 -14.97 39.03
CA ILE A 497 19.46 -15.86 37.91
C ILE A 497 20.45 -15.65 36.77
N VAL A 498 20.63 -14.40 36.33
CA VAL A 498 21.56 -14.07 35.23
C VAL A 498 22.99 -14.53 35.55
N ARG A 499 23.50 -14.27 36.75
CA ARG A 499 24.86 -14.70 37.16
C ARG A 499 25.02 -16.22 37.12
N ALA A 500 24.00 -16.97 37.54
CA ALA A 500 24.05 -18.43 37.57
C ALA A 500 23.90 -19.06 36.17
N THR A 501 23.20 -18.40 35.23
CA THR A 501 22.79 -19.01 33.95
C THR A 501 23.60 -18.55 32.75
N ILE A 502 24.26 -17.38 32.81
CA ILE A 502 25.02 -16.79 31.70
C ILE A 502 26.21 -17.64 31.22
N GLY A 503 26.74 -18.50 32.09
CA GLY A 503 27.84 -19.42 31.77
C GLY A 503 27.39 -20.80 31.27
N LEU A 504 26.09 -21.12 31.32
CA LEU A 504 25.58 -22.42 30.90
C LEU A 504 25.54 -22.51 29.37
N ASN A 505 26.09 -23.59 28.83
CA ASN A 505 26.06 -23.94 27.40
C ASN A 505 26.74 -22.92 26.45
N VAL A 506 27.72 -22.14 26.93
CA VAL A 506 28.48 -21.19 26.08
C VAL A 506 29.96 -21.53 26.04
N GLU A 507 30.44 -21.83 24.83
CA GLU A 507 31.86 -22.04 24.52
C GLU A 507 32.69 -20.78 24.79
N ASP A 508 33.91 -20.95 25.30
CA ASP A 508 34.77 -19.85 25.77
C ASP A 508 35.03 -18.78 24.70
N GLU A 509 35.06 -19.16 23.42
CA GLU A 509 35.37 -18.28 22.29
C GLU A 509 34.20 -17.34 21.92
N ASP A 510 32.96 -17.83 21.99
CA ASP A 510 31.75 -17.09 21.57
C ASP A 510 31.08 -16.29 22.69
N ARG A 511 31.47 -16.50 23.97
CA ARG A 511 30.92 -15.82 25.15
C ARG A 511 30.66 -14.33 24.96
N LYS A 512 31.62 -13.62 24.38
CA LYS A 512 31.48 -12.18 24.17
C LYS A 512 30.34 -11.86 23.22
N LYS A 513 30.24 -12.52 22.07
CA LYS A 513 29.22 -12.17 21.07
C LYS A 513 27.84 -12.53 21.63
N THR A 514 27.72 -13.73 22.17
CA THR A 514 26.47 -14.25 22.73
C THR A 514 25.94 -13.36 23.85
N TRP A 515 26.75 -13.01 24.87
CA TRP A 515 26.28 -12.15 25.96
C TRP A 515 25.89 -10.74 25.51
N MET A 516 26.51 -10.24 24.46
CA MET A 516 26.19 -8.93 23.91
C MET A 516 24.87 -8.96 23.13
N ASP A 517 24.62 -10.04 22.37
CA ASP A 517 23.37 -10.24 21.65
C ASP A 517 22.22 -10.52 22.64
N ASP A 518 22.48 -11.23 23.75
CA ASP A 518 21.50 -11.45 24.83
C ASP A 518 21.14 -10.14 25.53
N ALA A 519 22.13 -9.31 25.86
CA ALA A 519 21.88 -8.01 26.48
C ALA A 519 21.05 -7.11 25.55
N ASP A 520 21.37 -7.09 24.26
CA ASP A 520 20.60 -6.31 23.27
C ASP A 520 19.18 -6.87 23.10
N SER A 521 19.00 -8.20 23.19
CA SER A 521 17.68 -8.84 23.22
C SER A 521 16.88 -8.43 24.46
N CYS A 522 17.46 -8.49 25.66
CA CYS A 522 16.78 -8.08 26.90
C CYS A 522 16.40 -6.59 26.87
N ILE A 523 17.26 -5.73 26.31
CA ILE A 523 16.94 -4.30 26.10
C ILE A 523 15.74 -4.15 25.16
N ALA A 524 15.68 -4.91 24.06
CA ALA A 524 14.56 -4.88 23.14
C ALA A 524 13.24 -5.34 23.79
N HIS A 525 13.29 -6.28 24.75
CA HIS A 525 12.14 -6.71 25.55
C HIS A 525 11.77 -5.72 26.67
N GLY A 526 12.59 -4.68 26.90
CA GLY A 526 12.38 -3.65 27.92
C GLY A 526 12.88 -4.03 29.33
N SER A 527 13.67 -5.10 29.44
CA SER A 527 14.24 -5.60 30.68
C SER A 527 15.67 -5.05 30.80
N ILE A 528 15.82 -4.01 31.61
CA ILE A 528 17.02 -3.17 31.72
C ILE A 528 17.93 -3.69 32.83
N GLU A 529 17.38 -4.14 33.96
CA GLU A 529 18.15 -4.65 35.10
C GLU A 529 18.78 -6.01 34.79
N THR A 530 18.08 -6.87 34.06
CA THR A 530 18.63 -8.09 33.45
C THR A 530 19.83 -7.75 32.57
N ALA A 531 19.68 -6.80 31.65
CA ALA A 531 20.76 -6.35 30.76
C ALA A 531 21.95 -5.76 31.54
N ARG A 532 21.70 -4.98 32.61
CA ARG A 532 22.76 -4.50 33.53
C ARG A 532 23.49 -5.64 34.20
N ALA A 533 22.79 -6.67 34.66
CA ALA A 533 23.39 -7.85 35.27
C ALA A 533 24.29 -8.60 34.29
N ILE A 534 23.84 -8.74 33.03
CA ILE A 534 24.62 -9.34 31.93
C ILE A 534 25.88 -8.52 31.68
N TYR A 535 25.76 -7.20 31.54
CA TYR A 535 26.92 -6.32 31.34
C TYR A 535 27.87 -6.33 32.52
N ALA A 536 27.39 -6.28 33.77
CA ALA A 536 28.22 -6.36 34.95
C ALA A 536 29.01 -7.68 35.04
N HIS A 537 28.38 -8.80 34.68
CA HIS A 537 29.06 -10.08 34.58
C HIS A 537 30.08 -10.10 33.44
N ALA A 538 29.70 -9.66 32.24
CA ALA A 538 30.59 -9.60 31.08
C ALA A 538 31.82 -8.70 31.32
N LEU A 539 31.67 -7.60 32.06
CA LEU A 539 32.75 -6.68 32.41
C LEU A 539 33.71 -7.24 33.46
N LYS A 540 33.23 -8.07 34.40
CA LYS A 540 34.10 -8.81 35.33
C LYS A 540 34.99 -9.81 34.60
N VAL A 541 34.44 -10.50 33.60
CA VAL A 541 35.17 -11.51 32.81
C VAL A 541 36.10 -10.86 31.78
N PHE A 542 35.69 -9.76 31.15
CA PHE A 542 36.46 -9.07 30.11
C PHE A 542 36.70 -7.58 30.39
N PRO A 543 37.57 -7.21 31.35
CA PRO A 543 37.79 -5.80 31.70
C PRO A 543 38.43 -4.95 30.59
N GLY A 544 39.21 -5.54 29.68
CA GLY A 544 39.99 -4.81 28.67
C GLY A 544 39.28 -4.48 27.36
N LYS A 545 38.02 -4.91 27.15
CA LYS A 545 37.33 -4.77 25.85
C LYS A 545 36.47 -3.51 25.81
N LYS A 546 36.93 -2.47 25.07
CA LYS A 546 36.21 -1.18 24.89
C LYS A 546 34.77 -1.29 24.37
N SER A 547 34.43 -2.33 23.60
CA SER A 547 33.10 -2.50 23.01
C SER A 547 32.02 -2.75 24.06
N ILE A 548 32.33 -3.52 25.12
CA ILE A 548 31.37 -3.89 26.16
C ILE A 548 31.08 -2.67 27.03
N TRP A 549 32.14 -1.96 27.45
CA TRP A 549 32.03 -0.70 28.17
C TRP A 549 31.21 0.36 27.42
N ARG A 550 31.37 0.47 26.08
CA ARG A 550 30.57 1.40 25.28
C ARG A 550 29.08 1.04 25.32
N ARG A 551 28.71 -0.23 25.10
CA ARG A 551 27.29 -0.61 25.12
C ARG A 551 26.68 -0.49 26.51
N ALA A 552 27.41 -0.87 27.55
CA ALA A 552 26.97 -0.67 28.93
C ALA A 552 26.76 0.82 29.26
N ALA A 553 27.67 1.69 28.82
CA ALA A 553 27.52 3.14 29.01
C ALA A 553 26.36 3.73 28.18
N PHE A 554 26.07 3.21 26.98
CA PHE A 554 24.87 3.58 26.23
C PHE A 554 23.57 3.13 26.91
N LEU A 555 23.56 1.93 27.49
CA LEU A 555 22.42 1.43 28.27
C LEU A 555 22.16 2.33 29.48
N GLU A 556 23.19 2.62 30.26
CA GLU A 556 23.10 3.51 31.42
C GLU A 556 22.73 4.94 31.02
N LYS A 557 23.15 5.42 29.86
CA LYS A 557 22.71 6.73 29.36
C LYS A 557 21.22 6.76 29.00
N GLY A 558 20.69 5.66 28.45
CA GLY A 558 19.28 5.58 28.05
C GLY A 558 18.33 5.35 29.22
N HIS A 559 18.74 4.55 30.21
CA HIS A 559 17.86 4.03 31.25
C HIS A 559 18.43 4.09 32.68
N GLY A 560 19.70 4.46 32.82
CA GLY A 560 20.44 4.49 34.08
C GLY A 560 20.22 5.71 34.94
N THR A 561 20.60 5.58 36.21
CA THR A 561 20.79 6.74 37.08
C THR A 561 22.09 7.43 36.73
N ARG A 562 22.15 8.74 36.97
CA ARG A 562 23.36 9.50 36.64
C ARG A 562 24.58 9.04 37.46
N GLU A 563 24.36 8.60 38.69
CA GLU A 563 25.41 8.08 39.57
C GLU A 563 25.94 6.71 39.10
N SER A 564 25.05 5.79 38.68
CA SER A 564 25.47 4.50 38.12
C SER A 564 26.31 4.64 36.85
N LEU A 565 25.96 5.60 35.99
CA LEU A 565 26.73 5.93 34.80
C LEU A 565 28.12 6.49 35.15
N GLU A 566 28.21 7.40 36.11
CA GLU A 566 29.48 7.96 36.56
C GLU A 566 30.39 6.89 37.16
N GLU A 567 29.88 6.01 38.02
CA GLU A 567 30.64 4.88 38.56
C GLU A 567 31.13 3.93 37.46
N LEU A 568 30.25 3.60 36.52
CA LEU A 568 30.60 2.73 35.39
C LEU A 568 31.71 3.37 34.55
N LEU A 569 31.61 4.66 34.23
CA LEU A 569 32.60 5.37 33.44
C LEU A 569 33.94 5.53 34.17
N GLN A 570 33.93 5.77 35.49
CA GLN A 570 35.16 5.76 36.30
C GLN A 570 35.84 4.39 36.30
N ARG A 571 35.07 3.30 36.42
CA ARG A 571 35.60 1.93 36.28
C ARG A 571 36.14 1.71 34.87
N ALA A 572 35.40 2.14 33.85
CA ALA A 572 35.78 1.97 32.45
C ALA A 572 37.11 2.68 32.13
N VAL A 573 37.30 3.89 32.66
CA VAL A 573 38.52 4.69 32.54
C VAL A 573 39.72 3.99 33.17
N LYS A 574 39.55 3.39 34.36
CA LYS A 574 40.62 2.65 35.06
C LYS A 574 41.06 1.41 34.28
N TYR A 575 40.12 0.66 33.71
CA TYR A 575 40.45 -0.59 33.00
C TYR A 575 40.77 -0.40 31.51
N CYS A 576 40.26 0.65 30.87
CA CYS A 576 40.41 0.94 29.44
C CYS A 576 40.81 2.40 29.17
N PRO A 577 42.04 2.82 29.52
CA PRO A 577 42.48 4.21 29.38
C PRO A 577 42.57 4.68 27.92
N GLN A 578 42.81 3.77 26.96
CA GLN A 578 42.94 4.09 25.53
C GLN A 578 41.59 4.33 24.81
N ALA A 579 40.46 4.17 25.50
CA ALA A 579 39.14 4.29 24.90
C ALA A 579 38.63 5.74 24.92
N GLU A 580 39.01 6.54 23.92
CA GLU A 580 38.66 7.96 23.77
C GLU A 580 37.15 8.25 23.94
N VAL A 581 36.28 7.43 23.33
CA VAL A 581 34.83 7.61 23.36
C VAL A 581 34.26 7.56 24.78
N LEU A 582 34.84 6.76 25.68
CA LEU A 582 34.38 6.63 27.07
C LEU A 582 34.76 7.87 27.88
N TRP A 583 35.95 8.41 27.66
CA TRP A 583 36.36 9.70 28.23
C TRP A 583 35.46 10.84 27.77
N LEU A 584 35.15 10.90 26.47
CA LEU A 584 34.24 11.89 25.91
C LEU A 584 32.82 11.77 26.46
N MET A 585 32.35 10.54 26.67
CA MET A 585 31.05 10.29 27.29
C MET A 585 31.04 10.77 28.75
N GLY A 586 32.05 10.44 29.55
CA GLY A 586 32.17 10.93 30.93
C GLY A 586 32.26 12.44 31.05
N ALA A 587 33.06 13.08 30.20
CA ALA A 587 33.16 14.54 30.14
C ALA A 587 31.81 15.18 29.75
N LYS A 588 31.09 14.59 28.79
CA LYS A 588 29.77 15.09 28.35
C LYS A 588 28.71 14.95 29.43
N GLU A 589 28.67 13.85 30.17
CA GLU A 589 27.70 13.65 31.25
C GLU A 589 27.95 14.61 32.42
N LYS A 590 29.20 14.81 32.83
CA LYS A 590 29.58 15.85 33.80
C LYS A 590 29.29 17.26 33.29
N TRP A 591 29.40 17.50 31.99
CA TRP A 591 29.01 18.79 31.44
C TRP A 591 27.48 18.99 31.44
N LEU A 592 26.70 17.99 31.04
CA LEU A 592 25.23 18.03 31.12
C LEU A 592 24.72 18.20 32.56
N ALA A 593 25.52 17.78 33.54
CA ALA A 593 25.29 18.04 34.95
C ALA A 593 25.34 19.52 35.37
N GLY A 594 26.01 20.35 34.57
CA GLY A 594 26.48 21.67 34.98
C GLY A 594 27.82 21.67 35.71
N ASP A 595 28.48 20.53 35.90
CA ASP A 595 29.81 20.44 36.54
C ASP A 595 30.93 20.56 35.49
N VAL A 596 31.22 21.80 35.12
CA VAL A 596 32.23 22.13 34.11
C VAL A 596 33.64 21.77 34.61
N ASP A 597 33.92 21.97 35.89
CA ASP A 597 35.26 21.73 36.45
C ASP A 597 35.53 20.23 36.59
N GLY A 598 34.52 19.43 36.95
CA GLY A 598 34.60 17.98 36.89
C GLY A 598 34.85 17.46 35.46
N ALA A 599 34.17 18.03 34.46
CA ALA A 599 34.42 17.68 33.05
C ALA A 599 35.85 18.04 32.59
N ARG A 600 36.38 19.19 33.04
CA ARG A 600 37.78 19.60 32.79
C ARG A 600 38.79 18.67 33.45
N ALA A 601 38.53 18.23 34.67
CA ALA A 601 39.39 17.28 35.38
C ALA A 601 39.47 15.95 34.61
N ILE A 602 38.32 15.42 34.19
CA ILE A 602 38.25 14.19 33.37
C ILE A 602 38.98 14.36 32.04
N LEU A 603 38.82 15.48 31.34
CA LEU A 603 39.56 15.74 30.10
C LEU A 603 41.06 15.89 30.31
N THR A 604 41.48 16.45 31.45
CA THR A 604 42.91 16.56 31.82
C THR A 604 43.52 15.18 32.08
N GLU A 605 42.79 14.30 32.78
CA GLU A 605 43.17 12.90 32.93
C GLU A 605 43.19 12.17 31.58
N ALA A 606 42.23 12.47 30.70
CA ALA A 606 42.19 11.91 29.36
C ALA A 606 43.40 12.35 28.51
N PHE A 607 43.90 13.59 28.66
CA PHE A 607 45.13 14.04 28.00
C PHE A 607 46.37 13.30 28.51
N ARG A 608 46.44 12.99 29.81
CA ARG A 608 47.54 12.18 30.38
C ARG A 608 47.51 10.76 29.84
N ALA A 609 46.31 10.20 29.68
CA ALA A 609 46.14 8.85 29.15
C ALA A 609 46.37 8.78 27.62
N ASN A 610 45.94 9.80 26.87
CA ASN A 610 45.96 9.82 25.41
C ASN A 610 46.42 11.20 24.86
N PRO A 611 47.75 11.43 24.72
CA PRO A 611 48.27 12.71 24.24
C PRO A 611 47.94 13.03 22.76
N ASN A 612 47.79 11.99 21.92
CA ASN A 612 47.70 12.12 20.46
C ASN A 612 46.26 12.20 19.92
N SER A 613 45.25 12.13 20.78
CA SER A 613 43.86 11.94 20.36
C SER A 613 43.18 13.25 19.94
N GLU A 614 42.95 13.40 18.63
CA GLU A 614 42.25 14.53 18.02
C GLU A 614 40.86 14.78 18.64
N GLN A 615 40.09 13.72 18.92
CA GLN A 615 38.71 13.86 19.38
C GLN A 615 38.60 14.50 20.77
N ILE A 616 39.58 14.22 21.65
CA ILE A 616 39.65 14.76 23.01
C ILE A 616 39.98 16.26 22.96
N TRP A 617 40.96 16.64 22.13
CA TRP A 617 41.29 18.06 21.90
C TRP A 617 40.10 18.84 21.38
N LEU A 618 39.39 18.30 20.39
CA LEU A 618 38.20 18.95 19.83
C LEU A 618 37.04 19.04 20.83
N ALA A 619 36.88 18.05 21.72
CA ALA A 619 35.87 18.09 22.77
C ALA A 619 36.20 19.11 23.86
N ALA A 620 37.47 19.21 24.26
CA ALA A 620 37.93 20.24 25.20
C ALA A 620 37.71 21.65 24.63
N VAL A 621 38.03 21.86 23.35
CA VAL A 621 37.79 23.15 22.67
C VAL A 621 36.29 23.44 22.56
N LYS A 622 35.46 22.42 22.31
CA LYS A 622 33.99 22.58 22.31
C LYS A 622 33.48 23.01 23.69
N LEU A 623 33.94 22.35 24.76
CA LEU A 623 33.55 22.64 26.13
C LEU A 623 33.91 24.09 26.51
N GLU A 624 35.14 24.53 26.26
CA GLU A 624 35.56 25.89 26.57
C GLU A 624 34.86 26.93 25.67
N GLY A 625 34.59 26.60 24.41
CA GLY A 625 33.84 27.46 23.49
C GLY A 625 32.39 27.68 23.90
N GLU A 626 31.70 26.65 24.41
CA GLU A 626 30.32 26.76 24.91
C GLU A 626 30.22 27.54 26.24
N ASN A 627 31.30 27.55 27.04
CA ASN A 627 31.38 28.31 28.28
C ASN A 627 31.87 29.77 28.09
N GLY A 628 32.22 30.17 26.86
CA GLY A 628 32.69 31.52 26.53
C GLY A 628 34.15 31.80 26.86
N GLU A 629 34.93 30.80 27.30
CA GLU A 629 36.35 30.92 27.64
C GLU A 629 37.24 30.77 26.38
N TYR A 630 37.03 31.66 25.43
CA TYR A 630 37.63 31.58 24.08
C TYR A 630 39.17 31.66 24.08
N GLU A 631 39.76 32.37 25.04
CA GLU A 631 41.22 32.51 25.12
C GLU A 631 41.90 31.20 25.54
N ARG A 632 41.28 30.46 26.46
CA ARG A 632 41.75 29.10 26.81
C ARG A 632 41.56 28.15 25.62
N ALA A 633 40.45 28.27 24.90
CA ALA A 633 40.20 27.48 23.69
C ALA A 633 41.27 27.73 22.61
N ARG A 634 41.75 28.97 22.43
CA ARG A 634 42.87 29.30 21.54
C ARG A 634 44.17 28.61 21.94
N ILE A 635 44.54 28.71 23.22
CA ILE A 635 45.76 28.07 23.75
C ILE A 635 45.68 26.55 23.57
N LEU A 636 44.51 25.94 23.83
CA LEU A 636 44.27 24.52 23.60
C LEU A 636 44.38 24.16 22.11
N LEU A 637 43.84 24.96 21.21
CA LEU A 637 43.95 24.75 19.76
C LEU A 637 45.38 24.90 19.24
N GLN A 638 46.15 25.85 19.78
CA GLN A 638 47.56 26.01 19.43
C GLN A 638 48.37 24.78 19.87
N LYS A 639 48.19 24.33 21.11
CA LYS A 639 48.80 23.07 21.61
C LYS A 639 48.36 21.86 20.78
N ALA A 640 47.08 21.80 20.40
CA ALA A 640 46.57 20.73 19.55
C ALA A 640 47.19 20.77 18.14
N ARG A 641 47.45 21.95 17.57
CA ARG A 641 48.15 22.10 16.28
C ARG A 641 49.59 21.60 16.33
N GLU A 642 50.28 21.78 17.47
CA GLU A 642 51.66 21.33 17.68
C GLU A 642 51.75 19.81 17.94
N GLN A 643 50.86 19.27 18.78
CA GLN A 643 50.92 17.87 19.22
C GLN A 643 50.26 16.88 18.24
N SER A 644 49.06 17.22 17.75
CA SER A 644 48.24 16.29 16.95
C SER A 644 48.23 16.63 15.45
N GLY A 645 48.46 17.90 15.08
CA GLY A 645 48.63 18.35 13.70
C GLY A 645 47.46 18.06 12.73
N ALA A 646 46.32 17.58 13.20
CA ALA A 646 45.26 17.03 12.35
C ALA A 646 44.44 18.09 11.61
N GLN A 647 44.06 17.81 10.37
CA GLN A 647 43.29 18.71 9.48
C GLN A 647 42.01 19.28 10.11
N ARG A 648 41.32 18.52 10.99
CA ARG A 648 40.09 18.98 11.65
C ARG A 648 40.35 19.99 12.77
N VAL A 649 41.52 19.93 13.42
CA VAL A 649 41.94 20.90 14.44
C VAL A 649 42.17 22.25 13.78
N TRP A 650 42.85 22.28 12.63
CA TRP A 650 43.03 23.49 11.82
C TRP A 650 41.71 24.10 11.39
N MET A 651 40.79 23.26 10.90
CA MET A 651 39.43 23.67 10.55
C MET A 651 38.71 24.31 11.75
N LYS A 652 38.80 23.71 12.94
CA LYS A 652 38.12 24.23 14.14
C LYS A 652 38.77 25.49 14.69
N ALA A 653 40.09 25.63 14.59
CA ALA A 653 40.78 26.88 14.91
C ALA A 653 40.33 28.03 13.99
N ALA A 654 40.24 27.79 12.68
CA ALA A 654 39.72 28.78 11.74
C ALA A 654 38.25 29.13 12.00
N VAL A 655 37.42 28.14 12.38
CA VAL A 655 36.01 28.39 12.74
C VAL A 655 35.90 29.20 14.04
N LEU A 656 36.77 28.95 15.03
CA LEU A 656 36.77 29.71 16.28
C LEU A 656 37.11 31.19 16.04
N GLU A 657 38.17 31.48 15.29
CA GLU A 657 38.51 32.87 14.94
C GLU A 657 37.44 33.53 14.08
N ARG A 658 36.81 32.75 13.20
CA ARG A 658 35.63 33.20 12.44
C ARG A 658 34.47 33.56 13.37
N GLN A 659 34.16 32.75 14.39
CA GLN A 659 33.11 33.05 15.38
C GLN A 659 33.40 34.32 16.21
N LEU A 660 34.68 34.62 16.45
CA LEU A 660 35.13 35.81 17.19
C LEU A 660 35.20 37.07 16.32
N GLY A 661 34.92 36.97 15.01
CA GLY A 661 34.99 38.09 14.05
C GLY A 661 36.41 38.43 13.59
N ASN A 662 37.42 37.66 13.97
CA ASN A 662 38.82 37.85 13.59
C ASN A 662 39.13 37.21 12.24
N THR A 663 38.54 37.74 11.17
CA THR A 663 38.64 37.16 9.82
C THR A 663 40.04 37.14 9.23
N ALA A 664 40.84 38.18 9.46
CA ALA A 664 42.21 38.24 8.95
C ALA A 664 43.08 37.09 9.50
N GLU A 665 42.97 36.82 10.79
CA GLU A 665 43.66 35.70 11.44
C GLU A 665 43.08 34.35 11.02
N ALA A 666 41.76 34.25 10.85
CA ALA A 666 41.13 33.04 10.32
C ALA A 666 41.66 32.70 8.91
N VAL A 667 41.77 33.68 8.02
CA VAL A 667 42.33 33.49 6.66
C VAL A 667 43.80 33.10 6.72
N ARG A 668 44.61 33.71 7.60
CA ARG A 668 46.02 33.33 7.82
C ARG A 668 46.17 31.87 8.25
N ILE A 669 45.38 31.45 9.24
CA ILE A 669 45.35 30.06 9.72
C ILE A 669 44.90 29.12 8.59
N LEU A 670 43.92 29.51 7.79
CA LEU A 670 43.45 28.73 6.64
C LEU A 670 44.50 28.62 5.55
N ASP A 671 45.28 29.66 5.27
CA ASP A 671 46.35 29.62 4.27
C ASP A 671 47.51 28.72 4.70
N GLU A 672 47.91 28.79 5.97
CA GLU A 672 48.87 27.84 6.55
C GLU A 672 48.34 26.40 6.50
N ALA A 673 47.05 26.22 6.82
CA ALA A 673 46.41 24.91 6.80
C ALA A 673 46.30 24.34 5.38
N ILE A 674 45.97 25.18 4.39
CA ILE A 674 45.86 24.80 2.98
C ILE A 674 47.23 24.41 2.42
N LEU A 675 48.29 25.11 2.82
CA LEU A 675 49.65 24.78 2.39
C LEU A 675 50.10 23.41 2.94
N LYS A 676 49.70 23.08 4.18
CA LYS A 676 49.95 21.76 4.79
C LYS A 676 49.01 20.66 4.27
N PHE A 677 47.74 20.99 4.03
CA PHE A 677 46.69 20.05 3.66
C PHE A 677 45.88 20.54 2.44
N PRO A 678 46.45 20.52 1.22
CA PRO A 678 45.75 21.01 0.02
C PRO A 678 44.52 20.18 -0.36
N THR A 679 44.48 18.91 0.04
CA THR A 679 43.45 17.91 -0.34
C THR A 679 42.19 17.96 0.52
N PHE A 680 42.15 18.80 1.55
CA PHE A 680 41.02 18.86 2.46
C PHE A 680 40.03 19.96 2.06
N ASP A 681 38.86 19.53 1.61
CA ASP A 681 37.83 20.35 0.99
C ASP A 681 37.21 21.40 1.91
N LYS A 682 36.97 21.07 3.18
CA LYS A 682 36.30 21.98 4.13
C LYS A 682 37.09 23.25 4.42
N LEU A 683 38.43 23.22 4.36
CA LEU A 683 39.25 24.43 4.53
C LEU A 683 38.98 25.42 3.39
N TRP A 684 38.94 24.94 2.14
CA TRP A 684 38.57 25.75 0.97
C TRP A 684 37.14 26.29 1.08
N MET A 685 36.20 25.48 1.58
CA MET A 685 34.82 25.91 1.80
C MET A 685 34.73 27.04 2.82
N ILE A 686 35.40 26.92 3.97
CA ILE A 686 35.36 27.94 5.02
C ILE A 686 36.03 29.22 4.54
N LYS A 687 37.17 29.12 3.84
CA LYS A 687 37.85 30.29 3.26
C LYS A 687 36.95 31.03 2.28
N GLY A 688 36.35 30.31 1.32
CA GLY A 688 35.42 30.91 0.36
C GLY A 688 34.18 31.53 1.02
N GLN A 689 33.67 30.93 2.10
CA GLN A 689 32.55 31.50 2.85
C GLN A 689 32.91 32.77 3.63
N ILE A 690 34.12 32.87 4.18
CA ILE A 690 34.61 34.09 4.85
C ILE A 690 34.72 35.22 3.82
N GLU A 691 35.34 34.93 2.66
CA GLU A 691 35.48 35.89 1.56
C GLU A 691 34.12 36.33 0.98
N GLU A 692 33.13 35.44 0.97
CA GLU A 692 31.76 35.72 0.53
C GLU A 692 30.94 36.54 1.54
N THR A 693 30.97 36.16 2.82
CA THR A 693 30.07 36.71 3.86
C THR A 693 30.57 38.04 4.40
N GLU A 694 31.89 38.17 4.61
CA GLU A 694 32.46 39.29 5.37
C GLU A 694 33.23 40.29 4.48
N GLU A 695 33.99 39.81 3.49
CA GLU A 695 34.70 40.70 2.54
C GLU A 695 33.83 41.13 1.34
N LYS A 696 32.67 40.49 1.12
CA LYS A 696 31.81 40.63 -0.10
C LYS A 696 32.61 40.56 -1.41
N ASN A 697 33.76 39.90 -1.41
CA ASN A 697 34.70 39.90 -2.53
C ASN A 697 34.47 38.67 -3.42
N ILE A 698 33.44 38.75 -4.27
CA ILE A 698 33.05 37.66 -5.17
C ILE A 698 34.21 37.18 -6.08
N PRO A 699 35.07 38.06 -6.64
CA PRO A 699 36.22 37.62 -7.43
C PRO A 699 37.23 36.75 -6.66
N LYS A 700 37.60 37.13 -5.44
CA LYS A 700 38.52 36.32 -4.61
C LYS A 700 37.90 34.98 -4.22
N ALA A 701 36.63 34.99 -3.80
CA ALA A 701 35.90 33.76 -3.47
C ALA A 701 35.84 32.80 -4.66
N ARG A 702 35.63 33.32 -5.88
CA ARG A 702 35.67 32.53 -7.12
C ARG A 702 37.05 31.91 -7.37
N GLU A 703 38.13 32.66 -7.13
CA GLU A 703 39.49 32.13 -7.25
C GLU A 703 39.76 31.04 -6.22
N THR A 704 39.38 31.25 -4.97
CA THR A 704 39.50 30.29 -3.87
C THR A 704 38.73 29.00 -4.17
N TYR A 705 37.46 29.10 -4.60
CA TYR A 705 36.69 27.93 -5.01
C TYR A 705 37.28 27.26 -6.26
N SER A 706 37.74 28.01 -7.26
CA SER A 706 38.39 27.42 -8.45
C SER A 706 39.67 26.65 -8.09
N LYS A 707 40.51 27.19 -7.20
CA LYS A 707 41.71 26.50 -6.66
C LYS A 707 41.30 25.27 -5.86
N GLY A 708 40.28 25.39 -5.01
CA GLY A 708 39.72 24.28 -4.25
C GLY A 708 39.20 23.15 -5.16
N LEU A 709 38.48 23.48 -6.24
CA LEU A 709 37.93 22.51 -7.19
C LEU A 709 39.01 21.79 -8.00
N LYS A 710 40.14 22.46 -8.29
CA LYS A 710 41.30 21.83 -8.93
C LYS A 710 41.99 20.82 -8.00
N ASN A 711 42.15 21.18 -6.73
CA ASN A 711 42.82 20.33 -5.74
C ASN A 711 41.92 19.22 -5.18
N CYS A 712 40.61 19.49 -5.07
CA CYS A 712 39.61 18.61 -4.48
C CYS A 712 38.42 18.38 -5.44
N PRO A 713 38.61 17.71 -6.59
CA PRO A 713 37.55 17.52 -7.58
C PRO A 713 36.41 16.61 -7.08
N LYS A 714 36.66 15.77 -6.06
CA LYS A 714 35.69 14.81 -5.51
C LYS A 714 34.70 15.40 -4.50
N SER A 715 34.93 16.62 -4.02
CA SER A 715 34.06 17.22 -2.99
C SER A 715 32.80 17.83 -3.61
N ILE A 716 31.65 17.22 -3.33
CA ILE A 716 30.34 17.62 -3.84
C ILE A 716 29.91 18.99 -3.29
N ASN A 717 30.09 19.21 -1.98
CA ASN A 717 29.67 20.44 -1.32
C ASN A 717 30.42 21.66 -1.85
N LEU A 718 31.68 21.50 -2.26
CA LEU A 718 32.47 22.57 -2.85
C LEU A 718 31.94 23.00 -4.23
N TRP A 719 31.52 22.02 -5.06
CA TRP A 719 30.84 22.30 -6.33
C TRP A 719 29.51 23.03 -6.13
N ILE A 720 28.73 22.62 -5.12
CA ILE A 720 27.45 23.27 -4.77
C ILE A 720 27.67 24.71 -4.32
N LEU A 721 28.62 24.96 -3.41
CA LEU A 721 28.96 26.31 -2.97
C LEU A 721 29.45 27.20 -4.12
N SER A 722 30.30 26.66 -5.00
CA SER A 722 30.75 27.39 -6.19
C SER A 722 29.60 27.73 -7.13
N SER A 723 28.63 26.82 -7.31
CA SER A 723 27.45 27.08 -8.13
C SER A 723 26.55 28.16 -7.52
N ARG A 724 26.29 28.08 -6.20
CA ARG A 724 25.51 29.08 -5.45
C ARG A 724 26.17 30.46 -5.45
N LEU A 725 27.51 30.53 -5.43
CA LEU A 725 28.23 31.80 -5.56
C LEU A 725 27.98 32.45 -6.94
N GLU A 726 28.08 31.68 -8.03
CA GLU A 726 27.81 32.20 -9.38
C GLU A 726 26.33 32.60 -9.57
N GLU A 727 25.42 31.86 -8.94
CA GLU A 727 24.00 32.20 -8.92
C GLU A 727 23.74 33.52 -8.19
N LYS A 728 24.33 33.72 -7.01
CA LYS A 728 24.27 35.01 -6.29
C LYS A 728 24.89 36.15 -7.08
N ALA A 729 25.89 35.87 -7.90
CA ALA A 729 26.49 36.83 -8.83
C ALA A 729 25.63 37.09 -10.08
N GLY A 730 24.47 36.46 -10.23
CA GLY A 730 23.55 36.60 -11.37
C GLY A 730 23.99 35.85 -12.64
N LEU A 731 25.06 35.05 -12.57
CA LEU A 731 25.65 34.36 -13.72
C LEU A 731 25.13 32.92 -13.83
N LEU A 732 23.84 32.76 -14.09
CA LEU A 732 23.16 31.46 -14.16
C LEU A 732 23.81 30.49 -15.16
N ILE A 733 24.27 30.98 -16.32
CA ILE A 733 24.92 30.18 -17.35
C ILE A 733 26.23 29.56 -16.84
N LYS A 734 27.00 30.32 -16.05
CA LYS A 734 28.24 29.81 -15.45
C LYS A 734 27.93 28.80 -14.35
N ALA A 735 26.90 29.05 -13.54
CA ALA A 735 26.45 28.10 -12.52
C ALA A 735 26.04 26.75 -13.14
N ARG A 736 25.32 26.76 -14.27
CA ARG A 736 25.01 25.56 -15.07
C ARG A 736 26.27 24.85 -15.52
N ALA A 737 27.18 25.55 -16.18
CA ALA A 737 28.43 24.98 -16.69
C ALA A 737 29.29 24.35 -15.58
N ILE A 738 29.36 24.97 -14.41
CA ILE A 738 30.06 24.43 -13.23
C ILE A 738 29.38 23.14 -12.77
N LEU A 739 28.05 23.10 -12.69
CA LEU A 739 27.32 21.90 -12.30
C LEU A 739 27.41 20.78 -13.35
N GLU A 740 27.44 21.10 -14.64
CA GLU A 740 27.67 20.10 -15.69
C GLU A 740 29.07 19.49 -15.56
N LYS A 741 30.08 20.34 -15.34
CA LYS A 741 31.45 19.90 -15.06
C LYS A 741 31.54 19.08 -13.77
N ALA A 742 30.79 19.45 -12.74
CA ALA A 742 30.69 18.71 -11.49
C ALA A 742 30.09 17.31 -11.71
N ARG A 743 29.04 17.20 -12.54
CA ARG A 743 28.42 15.90 -12.89
C ARG A 743 29.33 15.02 -13.73
N LEU A 744 30.12 15.59 -14.63
CA LEU A 744 31.10 14.84 -15.42
C LEU A 744 32.24 14.31 -14.53
N THR A 745 32.71 15.12 -13.59
CA THR A 745 33.80 14.75 -12.67
C THR A 745 33.34 13.80 -11.57
N ASN A 746 32.10 13.92 -11.10
CA ASN A 746 31.48 13.03 -10.12
C ASN A 746 30.15 12.45 -10.66
N PRO A 747 30.22 11.42 -11.51
CA PRO A 747 29.02 10.75 -12.01
C PRO A 747 28.18 10.16 -10.87
N LYS A 748 26.87 10.01 -11.10
CA LYS A 748 25.92 9.29 -10.21
C LYS A 748 25.74 9.87 -8.80
N THR A 749 26.05 11.15 -8.58
CA THR A 749 25.82 11.80 -7.28
C THR A 749 24.48 12.53 -7.28
N ALA A 750 23.59 12.15 -6.35
CA ALA A 750 22.26 12.75 -6.23
C ALA A 750 22.25 14.23 -5.82
N ASP A 751 23.09 14.65 -4.88
CA ASP A 751 23.09 16.04 -4.37
C ASP A 751 23.40 17.06 -5.49
N LEU A 752 24.28 16.71 -6.43
CA LEU A 752 24.61 17.55 -7.60
C LEU A 752 23.44 17.66 -8.57
N TRP A 753 22.70 16.56 -8.77
CA TRP A 753 21.49 16.56 -9.59
C TRP A 753 20.40 17.43 -8.97
N VAL A 754 20.20 17.32 -7.65
CA VAL A 754 19.23 18.13 -6.89
C VAL A 754 19.56 19.62 -6.98
N GLU A 755 20.83 20.01 -6.77
CA GLU A 755 21.22 21.41 -6.88
C GLU A 755 21.03 21.93 -8.32
N ALA A 756 21.37 21.15 -9.34
CA ALA A 756 21.13 21.52 -10.73
C ALA A 756 19.64 21.75 -11.02
N ILE A 757 18.77 20.85 -10.56
CA ILE A 757 17.32 21.00 -10.70
C ILE A 757 16.84 22.28 -10.00
N ARG A 758 17.31 22.55 -8.78
CA ARG A 758 16.93 23.75 -8.02
C ARG A 758 17.44 25.05 -8.63
N VAL A 759 18.64 25.05 -9.21
CA VAL A 759 19.17 26.21 -9.94
C VAL A 759 18.30 26.49 -11.18
N GLU A 760 17.85 25.46 -11.91
CA GLU A 760 16.93 25.66 -13.03
C GLU A 760 15.54 26.16 -12.60
N VAL A 761 15.01 25.63 -11.49
CA VAL A 761 13.73 26.08 -10.92
C VAL A 761 13.83 27.55 -10.47
N ARG A 762 14.92 27.94 -9.78
CA ARG A 762 15.18 29.33 -9.38
C ARG A 762 15.41 30.25 -10.58
N GLY A 763 16.02 29.72 -11.65
CA GLY A 763 16.17 30.39 -12.94
C GLY A 763 14.89 30.47 -13.78
N GLY A 764 13.74 29.97 -13.30
CA GLY A 764 12.44 30.04 -13.97
C GLY A 764 12.22 28.99 -15.08
N ASN A 765 13.20 28.13 -15.36
CA ASN A 765 13.16 27.17 -16.46
C ASN A 765 12.63 25.79 -16.00
N THR A 766 11.34 25.71 -15.70
CA THR A 766 10.71 24.48 -15.18
C THR A 766 10.77 23.29 -16.13
N ASN A 767 10.72 23.52 -17.45
CA ASN A 767 10.82 22.46 -18.46
C ASN A 767 12.22 21.82 -18.50
N ALA A 768 13.28 22.64 -18.44
CA ALA A 768 14.65 22.15 -18.35
C ALA A 768 14.86 21.38 -17.04
N ALA A 769 14.29 21.86 -15.95
CA ALA A 769 14.34 21.20 -14.65
C ALA A 769 13.65 19.83 -14.67
N LYS A 770 12.49 19.68 -15.33
CA LYS A 770 11.82 18.38 -15.56
C LYS A 770 12.66 17.41 -16.38
N ALA A 771 13.31 17.90 -17.44
CA ALA A 771 14.20 17.09 -18.26
C ALA A 771 15.44 16.61 -17.47
N LEU A 772 16.02 17.49 -16.65
CA LEU A 772 17.12 17.13 -15.75
C LEU A 772 16.67 16.14 -14.67
N LEU A 773 15.46 16.31 -14.12
CA LEU A 773 14.90 15.39 -13.15
C LEU A 773 14.69 13.99 -13.73
N ALA A 774 14.20 13.87 -14.97
CA ALA A 774 14.06 12.59 -15.64
C ALA A 774 15.42 11.89 -15.82
N LYS A 775 16.46 12.64 -16.20
CA LYS A 775 17.85 12.12 -16.28
C LYS A 775 18.39 11.72 -14.91
N ALA A 776 18.14 12.53 -13.88
CA ALA A 776 18.58 12.25 -12.51
C ALA A 776 17.96 10.95 -11.97
N LEU A 777 16.69 10.69 -12.26
CA LEU A 777 16.01 9.45 -11.85
C LEU A 777 16.47 8.21 -12.64
N GLN A 778 16.94 8.38 -13.87
CA GLN A 778 17.56 7.29 -14.63
C GLN A 778 18.93 6.90 -14.06
N GLU A 779 19.75 7.88 -13.70
CA GLU A 779 21.08 7.63 -13.13
C GLU A 779 21.03 7.21 -11.66
N CYS A 780 20.13 7.80 -10.88
CA CYS A 780 20.02 7.63 -9.42
C CYS A 780 18.59 7.28 -8.98
N PRO A 781 18.10 6.06 -9.28
CA PRO A 781 16.73 5.66 -8.96
C PRO A 781 16.48 5.41 -7.47
N THR A 782 17.53 5.25 -6.65
CA THR A 782 17.44 4.92 -5.21
C THR A 782 17.64 6.13 -4.29
N SER A 783 17.81 7.34 -4.83
CA SER A 783 18.05 8.52 -4.00
C SER A 783 16.75 9.21 -3.58
N GLY A 784 16.47 9.25 -2.28
CA GLY A 784 15.29 9.90 -1.76
C GLY A 784 15.24 11.41 -1.96
N GLN A 785 16.39 12.09 -2.05
CA GLN A 785 16.40 13.54 -2.32
C GLN A 785 15.88 13.85 -3.73
N VAL A 786 16.30 13.10 -4.75
CA VAL A 786 15.83 13.32 -6.13
C VAL A 786 14.34 13.03 -6.23
N TRP A 787 13.87 11.96 -5.57
CA TRP A 787 12.44 11.64 -5.48
C TRP A 787 11.64 12.72 -4.74
N SER A 788 12.21 13.33 -3.69
CA SER A 788 11.55 14.42 -2.97
C SER A 788 11.27 15.62 -3.89
N GLU A 789 12.26 16.02 -4.69
CA GLU A 789 12.10 17.10 -5.68
C GLU A 789 11.15 16.68 -6.81
N ALA A 790 11.17 15.40 -7.21
CA ALA A 790 10.25 14.87 -8.19
C ALA A 790 8.78 15.01 -7.76
N ILE A 791 8.48 14.72 -6.49
CA ILE A 791 7.12 14.84 -5.95
C ILE A 791 6.64 16.30 -5.99
N TRP A 792 7.51 17.27 -5.68
CA TRP A 792 7.13 18.68 -5.65
C TRP A 792 6.98 19.31 -7.04
N MET A 793 7.79 18.86 -8.00
CA MET A 793 7.74 19.33 -9.38
C MET A 793 6.48 18.87 -10.13
N GLU A 794 5.85 17.77 -9.69
CA GLU A 794 4.59 17.30 -10.26
C GLU A 794 3.38 18.15 -9.82
N PRO A 795 2.35 18.28 -10.67
CA PRO A 795 1.08 18.91 -10.31
C PRO A 795 0.42 18.20 -9.12
N ARG A 796 -0.32 18.96 -8.29
CA ARG A 796 -0.93 18.48 -7.04
C ARG A 796 -1.64 17.11 -7.13
N PRO A 797 -2.48 16.81 -8.15
CA PRO A 797 -3.17 15.52 -8.23
C PRO A 797 -2.24 14.32 -8.46
N GLN A 798 -1.12 14.51 -9.14
CA GLN A 798 -0.17 13.46 -9.52
C GLN A 798 0.87 13.18 -8.44
N ARG A 799 0.99 14.05 -7.43
CA ARG A 799 1.96 13.88 -6.33
C ARG A 799 1.73 12.59 -5.55
N LYS A 800 0.47 12.16 -5.39
CA LYS A 800 0.12 10.94 -4.64
C LYS A 800 0.57 9.67 -5.35
N THR A 801 0.42 9.58 -6.67
CA THR A 801 0.91 8.41 -7.42
C THR A 801 2.42 8.41 -7.44
N ARG A 802 3.04 9.58 -7.64
CA ARG A 802 4.50 9.73 -7.64
C ARG A 802 5.14 9.41 -6.30
N SER A 803 4.47 9.74 -5.19
CA SER A 803 4.98 9.43 -3.85
C SER A 803 4.90 7.93 -3.53
N VAL A 804 3.91 7.21 -4.07
CA VAL A 804 3.85 5.74 -3.99
C VAL A 804 4.99 5.11 -4.79
N ASP A 805 5.29 5.63 -5.98
CA ASP A 805 6.44 5.16 -6.77
C ASP A 805 7.77 5.42 -6.04
N ALA A 806 7.91 6.60 -5.43
CA ALA A 806 9.07 6.95 -4.63
C ALA A 806 9.26 6.00 -3.44
N LEU A 807 8.18 5.67 -2.73
CA LEU A 807 8.22 4.71 -1.62
C LEU A 807 8.62 3.31 -2.11
N LYS A 808 8.03 2.80 -3.20
CA LYS A 808 8.41 1.49 -3.77
C LYS A 808 9.88 1.39 -4.18
N LYS A 809 10.49 2.52 -4.57
CA LYS A 809 11.91 2.58 -4.95
C LYS A 809 12.84 2.84 -3.77
N CYS A 810 12.37 3.56 -2.76
CA CYS A 810 13.13 4.04 -1.61
C CYS A 810 12.33 3.85 -0.30
N GLU A 811 12.05 2.59 0.08
CA GLU A 811 11.14 2.28 1.20
C GLU A 811 11.66 2.74 2.57
N HIS A 812 12.99 2.86 2.74
CA HIS A 812 13.63 3.19 4.02
C HIS A 812 14.36 4.54 4.02
N ASP A 813 14.06 5.45 3.09
CA ASP A 813 14.66 6.79 3.13
C ASP A 813 13.79 7.76 3.95
N SER A 814 14.35 8.29 5.04
CA SER A 814 13.71 9.29 5.90
C SER A 814 13.21 10.50 5.11
N ILE A 815 13.91 10.91 4.05
CA ILE A 815 13.57 12.09 3.26
C ILE A 815 12.26 11.86 2.49
N VAL A 816 12.10 10.70 1.86
CA VAL A 816 10.88 10.36 1.12
C VAL A 816 9.70 10.26 2.08
N VAL A 817 9.89 9.59 3.22
CA VAL A 817 8.84 9.46 4.25
C VAL A 817 8.44 10.83 4.80
N ALA A 818 9.40 11.73 5.06
CA ALA A 818 9.13 13.12 5.46
C ALA A 818 8.38 13.90 4.36
N THR A 819 8.69 13.67 3.08
CA THR A 819 7.95 14.32 1.98
C THR A 819 6.53 13.78 1.80
N VAL A 820 6.30 12.50 2.05
CA VAL A 820 4.96 11.90 2.09
C VAL A 820 4.17 12.46 3.27
N ALA A 821 4.81 12.63 4.44
CA ALA A 821 4.21 13.29 5.60
C ALA A 821 3.79 14.74 5.26
N ARG A 822 4.66 15.49 4.57
CA ARG A 822 4.34 16.83 4.06
C ARG A 822 3.19 16.80 3.05
N LEU A 823 3.09 15.79 2.18
CA LEU A 823 1.97 15.63 1.26
C LEU A 823 0.65 15.44 2.02
N PHE A 824 0.62 14.54 3.02
CA PHE A 824 -0.57 14.37 3.87
C PHE A 824 -0.93 15.64 4.65
N TRP A 825 0.07 16.41 5.07
CA TRP A 825 -0.15 17.72 5.69
C TRP A 825 -0.80 18.71 4.71
N THR A 826 -0.34 18.78 3.45
CA THR A 826 -0.99 19.61 2.42
C THR A 826 -2.43 19.16 2.09
N GLU A 827 -2.72 17.86 2.17
CA GLU A 827 -4.06 17.29 2.03
C GLU A 827 -4.92 17.43 3.30
N ARG A 828 -4.41 18.06 4.36
CA ARG A 828 -5.05 18.24 5.69
C ARG A 828 -5.39 16.94 6.43
N LYS A 829 -4.70 15.83 6.12
CA LYS A 829 -4.84 14.55 6.83
C LYS A 829 -3.90 14.49 8.03
N VAL A 830 -4.28 15.18 9.11
CA VAL A 830 -3.43 15.45 10.29
C VAL A 830 -2.91 14.17 10.97
N GLU A 831 -3.78 13.21 11.28
CA GLU A 831 -3.38 11.97 11.98
C GLU A 831 -2.39 11.13 11.15
N LYS A 832 -2.66 11.02 9.84
CA LYS A 832 -1.76 10.34 8.91
C LYS A 832 -0.43 11.06 8.84
N ALA A 833 -0.42 12.39 8.64
CA ALA A 833 0.81 13.18 8.61
C ALA A 833 1.66 12.96 9.88
N ARG A 834 1.04 12.98 11.07
CA ARG A 834 1.73 12.73 12.35
C ARG A 834 2.38 11.35 12.41
N SER A 835 1.66 10.29 12.08
CA SER A 835 2.21 8.93 12.06
C SER A 835 3.39 8.79 11.09
N TRP A 836 3.33 9.49 9.95
CA TRP A 836 4.40 9.48 8.95
C TRP A 836 5.62 10.32 9.36
N PHE A 837 5.43 11.46 10.05
CA PHE A 837 6.54 12.20 10.65
C PHE A 837 7.25 11.39 11.73
N GLN A 838 6.50 10.70 12.60
CA GLN A 838 7.08 9.80 13.60
C GLN A 838 7.90 8.67 12.94
N LYS A 839 7.38 8.07 11.86
CA LYS A 839 8.11 7.05 11.09
C LYS A 839 9.39 7.62 10.46
N ALA A 840 9.34 8.82 9.87
CA ALA A 840 10.51 9.44 9.25
C ALA A 840 11.66 9.64 10.24
N VAL A 841 11.32 10.06 11.46
CA VAL A 841 12.25 10.26 12.56
C VAL A 841 12.78 8.95 13.15
N GLN A 842 11.95 7.91 13.21
CA GLN A 842 12.39 6.58 13.67
C GLN A 842 13.39 5.93 12.71
N ILE A 843 13.23 6.16 11.40
CA ILE A 843 14.13 5.63 10.36
C ILE A 843 15.52 6.28 10.45
N ASP A 844 15.58 7.61 10.57
CA ASP A 844 16.84 8.34 10.71
C ASP A 844 16.69 9.50 11.72
N PRO A 845 17.06 9.27 12.99
CA PRO A 845 17.02 10.29 14.02
C PRO A 845 18.05 11.42 13.83
N ASP A 846 19.10 11.23 13.02
CA ASP A 846 20.20 12.20 12.88
C ASP A 846 19.90 13.29 11.82
N ARG A 847 18.85 13.09 11.02
CA ARG A 847 18.37 14.06 10.02
C ARG A 847 17.50 15.15 10.65
N GLY A 848 18.12 16.30 10.93
CA GLY A 848 17.50 17.50 11.50
C GLY A 848 16.36 18.11 10.68
N ASP A 849 16.37 17.95 9.35
CA ASP A 849 15.29 18.50 8.50
C ASP A 849 13.94 17.82 8.77
N SER A 850 13.93 16.51 9.03
CA SER A 850 12.73 15.75 9.38
C SER A 850 12.13 16.23 10.71
N TRP A 851 12.98 16.53 11.69
CA TRP A 851 12.57 17.13 12.96
C TRP A 851 12.01 18.54 12.78
N GLY A 852 12.66 19.38 11.96
CA GLY A 852 12.19 20.73 11.67
C GLY A 852 10.80 20.75 11.04
N TRP A 853 10.53 19.84 10.09
CA TRP A 853 9.20 19.68 9.51
C TRP A 853 8.16 19.18 10.51
N TRP A 854 8.53 18.22 11.36
CA TRP A 854 7.62 17.69 12.38
C TRP A 854 7.25 18.73 13.43
N TYR A 855 8.24 19.49 13.93
CA TYR A 855 8.00 20.58 14.87
C TYR A 855 7.09 21.66 14.26
N LYS A 856 7.31 22.02 12.98
CA LYS A 856 6.45 22.98 12.29
C LYS A 856 5.00 22.47 12.13
N PHE A 857 4.84 21.18 11.88
CA PHE A 857 3.53 20.53 11.80
C PHE A 857 2.79 20.56 13.15
N GLU A 858 3.45 20.18 14.24
CA GLU A 858 2.84 20.20 15.57
C GLU A 858 2.60 21.64 16.07
N ALA A 859 3.42 22.61 15.65
CA ALA A 859 3.15 24.01 15.95
C ALA A 859 1.87 24.55 15.28
N GLN A 860 1.43 23.95 14.17
CA GLN A 860 0.20 24.34 13.46
C GLN A 860 -1.03 23.52 13.88
N HIS A 861 -0.86 22.23 14.21
CA HIS A 861 -1.98 21.29 14.41
C HIS A 861 -1.92 20.47 15.71
N GLY A 862 -0.86 20.59 16.50
CA GLY A 862 -0.62 19.80 17.71
C GLY A 862 -0.95 20.55 18.99
N THR A 863 -1.01 19.80 20.10
CA THR A 863 -1.05 20.36 21.46
C THR A 863 0.36 20.73 21.94
N ASP A 864 0.46 21.58 22.97
CA ASP A 864 1.76 21.98 23.51
C ASP A 864 2.55 20.81 24.12
N GLU A 865 1.86 19.81 24.68
CA GLU A 865 2.48 18.55 25.13
C GLU A 865 3.15 17.79 23.99
N GLN A 866 2.46 17.66 22.85
CA GLN A 866 3.02 16.98 21.67
C GLN A 866 4.25 17.72 21.14
N ARG A 867 4.22 19.05 21.14
CA ARG A 867 5.37 19.89 20.78
C ARG A 867 6.57 19.63 21.69
N GLN A 868 6.36 19.57 23.00
CA GLN A 868 7.42 19.27 23.96
C GLN A 868 7.99 17.87 23.76
N VAL A 869 7.15 16.88 23.42
CA VAL A 869 7.62 15.53 23.09
C VAL A 869 8.54 15.54 21.85
N VAL A 870 8.22 16.33 20.81
CA VAL A 870 9.11 16.45 19.64
C VAL A 870 10.45 17.06 20.04
N VAL A 871 10.44 18.14 20.83
CA VAL A 871 11.68 18.80 21.30
C VAL A 871 12.50 17.83 22.16
N ALA A 872 11.90 17.14 23.13
CA ALA A 872 12.58 16.18 23.98
C ALA A 872 13.22 15.04 23.17
N LYS A 873 12.50 14.51 22.18
CA LYS A 873 13.03 13.46 21.29
C LYS A 873 14.14 13.98 20.37
N CYS A 874 14.03 15.21 19.86
CA CYS A 874 15.08 15.86 19.08
C CYS A 874 16.35 16.06 19.92
N ARG A 875 16.19 16.52 21.17
CA ARG A 875 17.29 16.69 22.12
C ARG A 875 18.00 15.37 22.43
N ALA A 876 17.25 14.27 22.55
CA ALA A 876 17.83 12.95 22.76
C ALA A 876 18.60 12.44 21.53
N ALA A 877 18.13 12.77 20.32
CA ALA A 877 18.73 12.34 19.07
C ALA A 877 19.97 13.17 18.65
N GLU A 878 20.04 14.45 19.02
CA GLU A 878 21.09 15.40 18.62
C GLU A 878 21.40 15.36 17.10
N PRO A 879 20.51 15.82 16.23
CA PRO A 879 20.70 15.71 14.79
C PRO A 879 21.84 16.60 14.25
N HIS A 880 22.63 16.06 13.32
CA HIS A 880 23.76 16.74 12.66
C HIS A 880 23.59 16.91 11.15
N HIS A 881 22.73 16.09 10.52
CA HIS A 881 22.55 16.06 9.08
C HIS A 881 21.25 16.77 8.66
N GLY A 882 21.23 17.30 7.44
CA GLY A 882 20.11 18.07 6.92
C GLY A 882 20.60 19.33 6.25
N GLU A 883 20.04 19.67 5.10
CA GLU A 883 20.47 20.82 4.33
C GLU A 883 20.07 22.12 5.03
N ARG A 884 18.85 22.18 5.58
CA ARG A 884 18.33 23.37 6.26
C ARG A 884 18.84 23.42 7.69
N TRP A 885 18.91 22.27 8.35
CA TRP A 885 19.53 22.14 9.66
C TRP A 885 20.98 22.64 9.65
N GLN A 886 21.80 22.18 8.70
CA GLN A 886 23.20 22.60 8.62
C GLN A 886 23.36 24.06 8.19
N ALA A 887 22.46 24.61 7.38
CA ALA A 887 22.50 26.04 7.03
C ALA A 887 22.30 26.89 8.30
N VAL A 888 21.23 26.64 9.06
CA VAL A 888 20.90 27.40 10.27
C VAL A 888 21.92 27.18 11.39
N ALA A 889 22.41 25.95 11.58
CA ALA A 889 23.40 25.63 12.61
C ALA A 889 24.80 26.20 12.32
N LYS A 890 25.12 26.45 11.04
CA LYS A 890 26.41 27.04 10.63
C LYS A 890 26.34 28.56 10.47
N ASP A 891 25.17 29.16 10.57
CA ASP A 891 25.03 30.62 10.57
C ASP A 891 25.68 31.22 11.83
N MET A 892 26.44 32.28 11.61
CA MET A 892 27.32 32.91 12.60
C MET A 892 26.54 33.44 13.80
N ALA A 893 25.35 33.99 13.56
CA ALA A 893 24.45 34.50 14.60
C ALA A 893 23.82 33.41 15.49
N ASN A 894 23.95 32.13 15.10
CA ASN A 894 23.38 30.99 15.80
C ASN A 894 24.44 30.10 16.45
N ALA A 895 25.72 30.48 16.38
CA ALA A 895 26.81 29.76 17.03
C ALA A 895 26.61 29.74 18.56
N GLY A 896 26.69 28.55 19.16
CA GLY A 896 26.52 28.36 20.62
C GLY A 896 25.08 28.10 21.08
N LYS A 897 24.08 28.19 20.20
CA LYS A 897 22.68 27.85 20.54
C LYS A 897 22.50 26.35 20.72
N ARG A 898 21.58 25.97 21.63
CA ARG A 898 21.24 24.56 21.88
C ARG A 898 20.45 23.97 20.69
N PRO A 899 20.47 22.63 20.50
CA PRO A 899 19.70 21.97 19.45
C PRO A 899 18.20 22.33 19.46
N ASP A 900 17.63 22.58 20.64
CA ASP A 900 16.22 22.96 20.81
C ASP A 900 15.92 24.31 20.17
N GLU A 901 16.81 25.30 20.33
CA GLU A 901 16.69 26.63 19.73
C GLU A 901 16.95 26.57 18.22
N ILE A 902 17.92 25.75 17.79
CA ILE A 902 18.18 25.50 16.38
C ILE A 902 16.95 24.88 15.72
N LEU A 903 16.25 23.95 16.39
CA LEU A 903 15.02 23.34 15.86
C LEU A 903 13.93 24.38 15.60
N VAL A 904 13.73 25.32 16.52
CA VAL A 904 12.75 26.40 16.35
C VAL A 904 13.12 27.30 15.17
N LEU A 905 14.41 27.65 15.04
CA LEU A 905 14.90 28.47 13.93
C LEU A 905 14.82 27.75 12.58
N VAL A 906 15.11 26.45 12.56
CA VAL A 906 14.96 25.60 11.38
C VAL A 906 13.49 25.56 10.98
N ALA A 907 12.57 25.29 11.91
CA ALA A 907 11.14 25.29 11.63
C ALA A 907 10.63 26.64 11.09
N ALA A 908 11.18 27.76 11.59
CA ALA A 908 10.88 29.09 11.06
C ALA A 908 11.40 29.28 9.61
N SER A 909 12.61 28.79 9.31
CA SER A 909 13.22 28.88 7.97
C SER A 909 12.56 28.00 6.90
N LEU A 910 11.80 26.98 7.32
CA LEU A 910 11.19 26.00 6.42
C LEU A 910 9.88 26.54 5.83
N GLU A 911 9.90 27.30 4.75
CA GLU A 911 8.66 27.78 4.11
C GLU A 911 7.84 26.64 3.47
N MET A 912 6.53 26.67 3.67
CA MET A 912 5.59 25.80 2.94
C MET A 912 5.47 26.33 1.51
N VAL A 913 5.73 25.47 0.52
CA VAL A 913 5.45 25.79 -0.88
C VAL A 913 3.93 26.02 -1.00
N LYS A 914 3.53 27.27 -1.28
CA LYS A 914 2.14 27.70 -1.37
C LYS A 914 1.36 27.02 -2.50
#